data_AF-H0EBU2-F1
#
_entry.id   AF-H0EBU2-F1
#
_cell.length_a   1.000
_cell.length_b   1.000
_cell.length_c   1.000
_cell.angle_alpha   90.00
_cell.angle_beta   90.00
_cell.angle_gamma   90.00
#
_symmetry.space_group_name_H-M   'P 1'
#
loop_
_entity.id
_entity.type
_entity.pdbx_description
1 polymer ?
#
loop_
_entity_poly.entity_id
_entity_poly.type
_entity_poly.pdbx_seq_one_letter_code
_entity_poly.pdbx_strand_id
1 'polypeptide(L)'
;MTSAAPLAIAQITPYPLEAGHPVTAHALRLASELAGRGHRVVVLAPSRDPQRVQRTRAALHEDAAGLLPAAGDPPAVLAVGEALPPIPGTTTAGTLPVDAARAVEDALTALPLDIVHVHEPFGPSVSSIALRHSRTLNVGTFHLPAERFIATQVTRKRASRLLGRLDDRQAASATTAALVAHSFPIGLGYVARVPPPAAADDAPGTAGADEARATDDARPPAADGTSGDRPLHIVVPFDEERPARRAALRALRRLDLSLPWRATVVVADGDAPTAPLKPELRERIDFLPVEELRAGRTAGERAPQADEAARPGDHDGVRLLPPDADVVILASTGPRPAPHALVAALHLGAIPVASRIGVHDELTDGGARGLLFEPGDGEVLVAQLERLLRDGALREELRAAGRAWTAGRTWAAHVDWVLERYAVVRARRHDPERFDPAVVARLRDRPRIDVDLHMHTDHSGDCATPVEVLLDAARRQGLGAIVITDHNEVSGAFEALEKAERFGVKVIVGEEVKTADQGEVIGMFLSERIPKGVTLQEAIAEIRRQGGLVYVPHPFDRMHSVPDYEHLLDVVGDVDAIEVFNPRVAIGSFNEEAAVFAEKYRIVAGAGSDSHVAAGLGSVRVRIPDFDGPEEFLVALSMAEIETKPGTLVYVQALKFLETKATPPGARRRVRERRVRRATRD
;
A
#
# COMPACT_ATOMS: atom_id res chain seq x y z
N MET A 1 15.81 14.65 18.70
CA MET A 1 14.70 14.56 17.72
C MET A 1 13.41 14.57 18.52
N THR A 2 12.57 15.58 18.35
CA THR A 2 11.24 15.61 18.98
C THR A 2 10.46 14.37 18.54
N SER A 3 10.21 13.45 19.48
CA SER A 3 9.49 12.20 19.23
C SER A 3 8.15 12.52 18.57
N ALA A 4 8.01 12.15 17.29
CA ALA A 4 6.71 12.18 16.62
C ALA A 4 5.76 11.24 17.38
N ALA A 5 4.49 11.61 17.45
CA ALA A 5 3.47 10.81 18.11
C ALA A 5 3.50 9.34 17.61
N PRO A 6 3.30 8.35 18.50
CA PRO A 6 3.39 6.95 18.13
C PRO A 6 2.30 6.60 17.11
N LEU A 7 2.72 6.06 15.96
CA LEU A 7 1.83 5.56 14.92
C LEU A 7 1.18 4.22 15.32
N ALA A 8 -0.06 4.02 14.90
CA ALA A 8 -0.72 2.72 14.88
C ALA A 8 -0.56 2.05 13.50
N ILE A 9 0.10 0.91 13.44
CA ILE A 9 0.57 0.29 12.19
C ILE A 9 0.12 -1.16 12.11
N ALA A 10 -0.43 -1.56 10.96
CA ALA A 10 -0.66 -2.96 10.63
C ALA A 10 0.32 -3.43 9.55
N GLN A 11 1.11 -4.47 9.82
CA GLN A 11 1.94 -5.17 8.83
C GLN A 11 1.17 -6.38 8.30
N ILE A 12 1.01 -6.50 6.99
CA ILE A 12 0.20 -7.57 6.37
C ILE A 12 1.09 -8.42 5.47
N THR A 13 1.22 -9.71 5.77
CA THR A 13 1.98 -10.66 4.94
C THR A 13 1.04 -11.67 4.26
N PRO A 14 1.30 -12.05 3.00
CA PRO A 14 0.43 -12.99 2.29
C PRO A 14 0.80 -14.45 2.57
N TYR A 15 1.91 -14.72 3.25
CA TYR A 15 2.41 -16.07 3.48
C TYR A 15 2.14 -16.55 4.90
N PRO A 16 1.86 -17.85 5.10
CA PRO A 16 1.52 -18.39 6.42
C PRO A 16 2.64 -18.18 7.45
N LEU A 17 2.27 -17.91 8.70
CA LEU A 17 3.23 -17.71 9.81
C LEU A 17 4.21 -18.87 9.94
N GLU A 18 3.72 -20.10 9.80
CA GLU A 18 4.50 -21.33 9.96
C GLU A 18 5.32 -21.68 8.72
N ALA A 19 5.19 -20.93 7.61
CA ALA A 19 5.90 -21.25 6.37
C ALA A 19 7.39 -20.88 6.42
N GLY A 20 7.81 -20.06 7.40
CA GLY A 20 9.16 -19.51 7.49
C GLY A 20 9.56 -18.76 6.21
N HIS A 21 8.61 -18.05 5.60
CA HIS A 21 8.86 -17.35 4.34
C HIS A 21 9.66 -16.05 4.59
N PRO A 22 10.68 -15.71 3.76
CA PRO A 22 11.50 -14.52 3.97
C PRO A 22 10.70 -13.21 4.11
N VAL A 23 9.61 -13.08 3.36
CA VAL A 23 8.71 -11.91 3.40
C VAL A 23 7.96 -11.80 4.74
N THR A 24 7.44 -12.92 5.27
CA THR A 24 6.80 -12.94 6.59
C THR A 24 7.82 -12.62 7.68
N ALA A 25 9.03 -13.20 7.59
CA ALA A 25 10.11 -12.92 8.53
C ALA A 25 10.51 -11.44 8.53
N HIS A 26 10.61 -10.84 7.35
CA HIS A 26 10.88 -9.42 7.21
C HIS A 26 9.76 -8.56 7.83
N ALA A 27 8.49 -8.86 7.57
CA ALA A 27 7.36 -8.13 8.15
C ALA A 27 7.32 -8.23 9.69
N LEU A 28 7.60 -9.42 10.24
CA LEU A 28 7.68 -9.64 11.69
C LEU A 28 8.84 -8.86 12.32
N ARG A 29 10.04 -8.90 11.72
CA ARG A 29 11.19 -8.14 12.22
C ARG A 29 10.95 -6.63 12.14
N LEU A 30 10.41 -6.14 11.01
CA LEU A 30 10.02 -4.74 10.86
C LEU A 30 8.99 -4.34 11.94
N ALA A 31 8.01 -5.19 12.22
CA ALA A 31 7.03 -4.94 13.27
C ALA A 31 7.66 -4.83 14.67
N SER A 32 8.61 -5.72 14.98
CA SER A 32 9.35 -5.71 16.24
C SER A 32 10.20 -4.44 16.40
N GLU A 33 10.93 -4.05 15.34
CA GLU A 33 11.74 -2.82 15.35
C GLU A 33 10.89 -1.55 15.48
N LEU A 34 9.75 -1.48 14.78
CA LEU A 34 8.81 -0.36 14.90
C LEU A 34 8.22 -0.28 16.31
N ALA A 35 7.84 -1.42 16.90
CA ALA A 35 7.36 -1.49 18.26
C ALA A 35 8.44 -1.05 19.26
N GLY A 36 9.69 -1.49 19.09
CA GLY A 36 10.84 -1.06 19.89
C GLY A 36 11.14 0.44 19.82
N ARG A 37 10.68 1.12 18.76
CA ARG A 37 10.73 2.59 18.62
C ARG A 37 9.49 3.31 19.16
N GLY A 38 8.63 2.60 19.90
CA GLY A 38 7.45 3.16 20.58
C GLY A 38 6.19 3.20 19.72
N HIS A 39 6.15 2.55 18.55
CA HIS A 39 4.93 2.48 17.74
C HIS A 39 4.02 1.34 18.22
N ARG A 40 2.73 1.43 17.88
CA ARG A 40 1.74 0.40 18.18
C ARG A 40 1.58 -0.46 16.95
N VAL A 41 1.93 -1.75 17.03
CA VAL A 41 2.04 -2.58 15.84
C VAL A 41 1.24 -3.87 15.97
N VAL A 42 0.52 -4.21 14.90
CA VAL A 42 -0.15 -5.50 14.72
C VAL A 42 0.32 -6.13 13.41
N VAL A 43 0.42 -7.46 13.37
CA VAL A 43 0.78 -8.23 12.17
C VAL A 43 -0.38 -9.14 11.80
N LEU A 44 -0.90 -9.03 10.58
CA LEU A 44 -1.93 -9.94 10.07
C LEU A 44 -1.30 -10.88 9.05
N ALA A 45 -1.50 -12.17 9.27
CA ALA A 45 -0.96 -13.22 8.42
C ALA A 45 -1.94 -14.41 8.33
N PRO A 46 -1.94 -15.19 7.24
CA PRO A 46 -2.58 -16.49 7.26
C PRO A 46 -1.81 -17.45 8.19
N SER A 47 -2.46 -18.54 8.60
CA SER A 47 -1.87 -19.57 9.45
C SER A 47 -2.33 -20.96 9.00
N ARG A 48 -1.45 -21.94 9.13
CA ARG A 48 -1.78 -23.37 8.95
C ARG A 48 -2.40 -24.00 10.20
N ASP A 49 -2.45 -23.27 11.31
CA ASP A 49 -3.06 -23.71 12.57
C ASP A 49 -4.48 -23.11 12.70
N PRO A 50 -5.54 -23.91 12.51
CA PRO A 50 -6.92 -23.44 12.60
C PRO A 50 -7.26 -22.88 13.99
N GLN A 51 -6.60 -23.34 15.06
CA GLN A 51 -6.87 -22.84 16.41
C GLN A 51 -6.41 -21.39 16.58
N ARG A 52 -5.29 -20.99 15.97
CA ARG A 52 -4.84 -19.58 15.97
C ARG A 52 -5.85 -18.68 15.26
N VAL A 53 -6.41 -19.14 14.15
CA VAL A 53 -7.44 -18.40 13.40
C VAL A 53 -8.71 -18.24 14.22
N GLN A 54 -9.17 -19.32 14.87
CA GLN A 54 -10.36 -19.27 15.73
C GLN A 54 -10.18 -18.33 16.93
N ARG A 55 -9.02 -18.36 17.60
CA ARG A 55 -8.71 -17.43 18.70
C ARG A 55 -8.74 -15.98 18.25
N THR A 56 -8.17 -15.68 17.08
CA THR A 56 -8.18 -14.33 16.50
C THR A 56 -9.61 -13.86 16.25
N ARG A 57 -10.47 -14.71 15.67
CA ARG A 57 -11.88 -14.36 15.41
C ARG A 57 -12.67 -14.14 16.70
N ALA A 58 -12.49 -15.00 17.70
CA ALA A 58 -13.14 -14.82 19.00
C ALA A 58 -12.72 -13.49 19.65
N ALA A 59 -11.42 -13.18 19.63
CA ALA A 59 -10.90 -11.95 20.19
C ALA A 59 -11.39 -10.68 19.45
N LEU A 60 -11.50 -10.73 18.11
CA LEU A 60 -12.09 -9.65 17.31
C LEU A 60 -13.58 -9.44 17.64
N HIS A 61 -14.31 -10.50 17.97
CA HIS A 61 -15.71 -10.39 18.36
C HIS A 61 -15.89 -9.85 19.79
N GLU A 62 -14.98 -10.18 20.71
CA GLU A 62 -15.05 -9.76 22.12
C GLU A 62 -14.57 -8.32 22.33
N ASP A 63 -13.35 -8.00 21.90
CA ASP A 63 -12.74 -6.67 22.01
C ASP A 63 -11.68 -6.48 20.93
N ALA A 64 -12.11 -6.08 19.74
CA ALA A 64 -11.20 -5.82 18.63
C ALA A 64 -10.24 -4.65 18.92
N ALA A 65 -10.66 -3.63 19.66
CA ALA A 65 -9.80 -2.47 19.94
C ALA A 65 -8.64 -2.83 20.88
N GLY A 66 -8.86 -3.75 21.81
CA GLY A 66 -7.86 -4.31 22.70
C GLY A 66 -6.77 -5.13 22.01
N LEU A 67 -6.92 -5.49 20.73
CA LEU A 67 -5.90 -6.23 19.98
C LEU A 67 -4.76 -5.36 19.45
N LEU A 68 -4.88 -4.02 19.51
CA LEU A 68 -3.79 -3.12 19.19
C LEU A 68 -2.96 -2.85 20.46
N PRO A 69 -1.69 -3.33 20.53
CA PRO A 69 -0.85 -3.15 21.72
C PRO A 69 -0.64 -1.67 22.09
N ALA A 70 -0.22 -1.42 23.33
CA ALA A 70 0.20 -0.08 23.74
C ALA A 70 1.52 0.31 23.06
N ALA A 71 1.85 1.60 23.08
CA ALA A 71 3.08 2.10 22.49
C ALA A 71 4.30 1.52 23.23
N GLY A 72 5.18 0.84 22.49
CA GLY A 72 6.37 0.18 23.07
C GLY A 72 6.16 -1.28 23.48
N ASP A 73 4.92 -1.78 23.48
CA ASP A 73 4.65 -3.20 23.70
C ASP A 73 5.05 -4.04 22.48
N PRO A 74 5.38 -5.33 22.66
CA PRO A 74 5.63 -6.24 21.54
C PRO A 74 4.46 -6.28 20.54
N PRO A 75 4.73 -6.48 19.24
CA PRO A 75 3.68 -6.51 18.22
C PRO A 75 2.72 -7.69 18.44
N ALA A 76 1.42 -7.44 18.28
CA ALA A 76 0.42 -8.51 18.29
C ALA A 76 0.39 -9.22 16.93
N VAL A 77 0.37 -10.56 16.91
CA VAL A 77 0.30 -11.35 15.67
C VAL A 77 -1.05 -12.03 15.56
N LEU A 78 -1.84 -11.62 14.57
CA LEU A 78 -3.20 -12.08 14.32
C LEU A 78 -3.24 -13.05 13.12
N ALA A 79 -3.72 -14.26 13.37
CA ALA A 79 -3.94 -15.27 12.34
C ALA A 79 -5.32 -15.05 11.71
N VAL A 80 -5.37 -14.51 10.50
CA VAL A 80 -6.63 -14.03 9.91
C VAL A 80 -7.26 -14.99 8.91
N GLY A 81 -6.61 -16.09 8.54
CA GLY A 81 -7.16 -17.05 7.60
C GLY A 81 -6.43 -18.38 7.60
N GLU A 82 -7.16 -19.45 7.28
CA GLU A 82 -6.57 -20.77 7.18
C GLU A 82 -5.84 -20.93 5.84
N ALA A 83 -4.58 -21.34 5.91
CA ALA A 83 -3.74 -21.59 4.77
C ALA A 83 -3.88 -23.05 4.32
N LEU A 84 -4.61 -23.27 3.24
CA LEU A 84 -4.68 -24.60 2.63
C LEU A 84 -3.30 -25.03 2.10
N PRO A 85 -2.92 -26.31 2.24
CA PRO A 85 -1.66 -26.81 1.69
C PRO A 85 -1.64 -26.68 0.16
N PRO A 86 -0.47 -26.46 -0.46
CA PRO A 86 -0.36 -26.37 -1.91
C PRO A 86 -0.80 -27.69 -2.57
N ILE A 87 -1.58 -27.60 -3.66
CA ILE A 87 -2.03 -28.78 -4.41
C ILE A 87 -0.80 -29.47 -5.03
N PRO A 88 -0.58 -30.79 -4.82
CA PRO A 88 0.54 -31.51 -5.42
C PRO A 88 0.59 -31.33 -6.95
N GLY A 89 1.76 -30.97 -7.48
CA GLY A 89 1.94 -30.75 -8.92
C GLY A 89 1.59 -29.35 -9.43
N THR A 90 0.95 -28.51 -8.60
CA THR A 90 0.79 -27.08 -8.90
C THR A 90 1.97 -26.30 -8.32
N THR A 91 2.56 -25.40 -9.12
CA THR A 91 3.64 -24.49 -8.68
C THR A 91 3.09 -23.24 -7.99
N THR A 92 1.80 -23.24 -7.63
CA THR A 92 1.12 -22.10 -7.02
C THR A 92 1.57 -21.96 -5.57
N ALA A 93 2.43 -20.99 -5.31
CA ALA A 93 2.69 -20.46 -3.97
C ALA A 93 1.49 -19.69 -3.37
N GLY A 94 0.33 -19.71 -4.03
CA GLY A 94 -0.89 -19.09 -3.53
C GLY A 94 -1.68 -20.10 -2.69
N THR A 95 -1.46 -20.12 -1.38
CA THR A 95 -2.51 -20.56 -0.47
C THR A 95 -3.64 -19.55 -0.64
N LEU A 96 -4.74 -19.92 -1.30
CA LEU A 96 -5.94 -19.09 -1.30
C LEU A 96 -6.42 -19.06 0.15
N PRO A 97 -6.37 -17.90 0.82
CA PRO A 97 -6.81 -17.85 2.20
C PRO A 97 -8.34 -18.06 2.20
N VAL A 98 -8.79 -19.15 2.81
CA VAL A 98 -10.23 -19.40 2.99
C VAL A 98 -10.68 -18.61 4.21
N ASP A 99 -11.83 -17.97 4.10
CA ASP A 99 -12.48 -17.23 5.20
C ASP A 99 -11.62 -16.13 5.85
N ALA A 100 -10.66 -15.56 5.11
CA ALA A 100 -9.83 -14.48 5.63
C ALA A 100 -10.44 -13.10 5.46
N ALA A 101 -11.31 -12.92 4.47
CA ALA A 101 -11.90 -11.62 4.15
C ALA A 101 -12.57 -10.99 5.37
N ARG A 102 -13.37 -11.78 6.10
CA ARG A 102 -14.12 -11.27 7.24
C ARG A 102 -13.23 -10.88 8.41
N ALA A 103 -12.27 -11.73 8.80
CA ALA A 103 -11.36 -11.42 9.89
C ALA A 103 -10.45 -10.21 9.58
N VAL A 104 -9.99 -10.08 8.33
CA VAL A 104 -9.23 -8.91 7.88
C VAL A 104 -10.09 -7.65 7.90
N GLU A 105 -11.32 -7.72 7.38
CA GLU A 105 -12.27 -6.60 7.40
C GLU A 105 -12.59 -6.15 8.82
N ASP A 106 -12.94 -7.08 9.72
CA ASP A 106 -13.27 -6.80 11.11
C ASP A 106 -12.07 -6.15 11.83
N ALA A 107 -10.86 -6.68 11.64
CA ALA A 107 -9.65 -6.11 12.21
C ALA A 107 -9.37 -4.69 11.69
N LEU A 108 -9.38 -4.49 10.37
CA LEU A 108 -9.05 -3.18 9.77
C LEU A 108 -10.12 -2.12 10.02
N THR A 109 -11.36 -2.52 10.29
CA THR A 109 -12.46 -1.59 10.61
C THR A 109 -12.44 -1.18 12.08
N ALA A 110 -12.11 -2.10 12.98
CA ALA A 110 -12.17 -1.85 14.42
C ALA A 110 -10.87 -1.22 14.98
N LEU A 111 -9.72 -1.52 14.40
CA LEU A 111 -8.43 -1.03 14.89
C LEU A 111 -8.21 0.44 14.42
N PRO A 112 -7.85 1.37 15.32
CA PRO A 112 -7.59 2.77 14.96
C PRO A 112 -6.21 2.93 14.32
N LEU A 113 -6.06 2.43 13.09
CA LEU A 113 -4.78 2.35 12.38
C LEU A 113 -4.46 3.65 11.63
N ASP A 114 -3.23 4.14 11.76
CA ASP A 114 -2.68 5.21 10.93
C ASP A 114 -2.19 4.68 9.58
N ILE A 115 -1.60 3.49 9.56
CA ILE A 115 -0.96 2.90 8.38
C ILE A 115 -1.26 1.40 8.29
N VAL A 116 -1.60 0.95 7.08
CA VAL A 116 -1.64 -0.46 6.68
C VAL A 116 -0.51 -0.69 5.67
N HIS A 117 0.52 -1.41 6.09
CA HIS A 117 1.65 -1.77 5.25
C HIS A 117 1.47 -3.22 4.75
N VAL A 118 1.17 -3.37 3.46
CA VAL A 118 1.02 -4.67 2.80
C VAL A 118 2.32 -5.13 2.13
N HIS A 119 2.69 -6.38 2.33
CA HIS A 119 3.81 -7.02 1.65
C HIS A 119 3.28 -7.89 0.50
N GLU A 120 3.93 -7.84 -0.67
CA GLU A 120 3.60 -8.68 -1.82
C GLU A 120 2.08 -8.68 -2.16
N PRO A 121 1.44 -7.51 -2.41
CA PRO A 121 0.00 -7.43 -2.70
C PRO A 121 -0.35 -7.90 -4.13
N PHE A 122 0.28 -8.98 -4.61
CA PHE A 122 0.02 -9.59 -5.91
C PHE A 122 -1.16 -10.57 -5.83
N GLY A 123 -2.05 -10.53 -6.83
CA GLY A 123 -3.14 -11.50 -6.99
C GLY A 123 -4.07 -11.61 -5.77
N PRO A 124 -4.88 -12.68 -5.66
CA PRO A 124 -5.67 -12.96 -4.46
C PRO A 124 -4.79 -13.47 -3.30
N SER A 125 -4.66 -12.67 -2.25
CA SER A 125 -3.91 -12.95 -1.02
C SER A 125 -4.46 -12.16 0.17
N VAL A 126 -4.01 -12.45 1.40
CA VAL A 126 -4.37 -11.65 2.60
C VAL A 126 -3.96 -10.18 2.41
N SER A 127 -2.78 -9.90 1.85
CA SER A 127 -2.34 -8.55 1.50
C SER A 127 -3.28 -7.84 0.52
N SER A 128 -3.76 -8.56 -0.51
CA SER A 128 -4.71 -8.01 -1.48
C SER A 128 -6.11 -7.76 -0.88
N ILE A 129 -6.52 -8.58 0.09
CA ILE A 129 -7.79 -8.44 0.83
C ILE A 129 -7.68 -7.23 1.75
N ALA A 130 -6.60 -7.12 2.52
CA ALA A 130 -6.34 -5.98 3.39
C ALA A 130 -6.38 -4.66 2.60
N LEU A 131 -5.77 -4.61 1.42
CA LEU A 131 -5.80 -3.41 0.59
C LEU A 131 -7.21 -3.04 0.09
N ARG A 132 -8.12 -4.02 -0.11
CA ARG A 132 -9.52 -3.76 -0.46
C ARG A 132 -10.32 -3.16 0.70
N HIS A 133 -10.12 -3.68 1.90
CA HIS A 133 -10.91 -3.29 3.08
C HIS A 133 -10.27 -2.17 3.90
N SER A 134 -8.99 -1.85 3.66
CA SER A 134 -8.31 -0.77 4.37
C SER A 134 -8.97 0.59 4.10
N ARG A 135 -9.22 1.31 5.18
CA ARG A 135 -9.76 2.68 5.22
C ARG A 135 -8.70 3.72 5.61
N THR A 136 -7.43 3.31 5.67
CA THR A 136 -6.33 4.13 6.16
C THR A 136 -5.22 4.28 5.11
N LEU A 137 -4.11 4.93 5.47
CA LEU A 137 -2.96 5.10 4.59
C LEU A 137 -2.32 3.74 4.30
N ASN A 138 -2.13 3.43 3.02
CA ASN A 138 -1.65 2.15 2.54
C ASN A 138 -0.24 2.27 1.96
N VAL A 139 0.68 1.46 2.47
CA VAL A 139 2.03 1.32 1.93
C VAL A 139 2.20 -0.10 1.40
N GLY A 140 2.79 -0.27 0.22
CA GLY A 140 2.97 -1.58 -0.39
C GLY A 140 4.43 -1.87 -0.71
N THR A 141 4.98 -2.96 -0.17
CA THR A 141 6.35 -3.42 -0.51
C THR A 141 6.34 -4.66 -1.40
N PHE A 142 7.07 -4.57 -2.51
CA PHE A 142 7.31 -5.64 -3.47
C PHE A 142 8.75 -6.17 -3.29
N HIS A 143 8.85 -7.40 -2.80
CA HIS A 143 10.09 -8.13 -2.49
C HIS A 143 10.61 -8.94 -3.67
N LEU A 144 9.72 -9.51 -4.49
CA LEU A 144 10.03 -10.47 -5.55
C LEU A 144 9.68 -9.93 -6.94
N PRO A 145 10.55 -10.13 -7.95
CA PRO A 145 10.24 -9.81 -9.34
C PRO A 145 9.38 -10.93 -9.96
N ALA A 146 8.08 -10.96 -9.67
CA ALA A 146 7.17 -12.01 -10.18
C ALA A 146 6.24 -11.49 -11.28
N GLU A 147 6.49 -11.89 -12.54
CA GLU A 147 5.69 -11.48 -13.73
C GLU A 147 4.26 -12.05 -13.77
N ARG A 148 4.04 -13.21 -13.14
CA ARG A 148 2.96 -14.13 -13.55
C ARG A 148 1.53 -13.62 -13.36
N PHE A 149 1.26 -12.73 -12.41
CA PHE A 149 -0.11 -12.26 -12.16
C PHE A 149 -0.53 -11.06 -13.01
N ILE A 150 0.43 -10.30 -13.56
CA ILE A 150 0.14 -9.03 -14.23
C ILE A 150 -0.03 -9.20 -15.76
N ALA A 151 0.30 -10.38 -16.29
CA ALA A 151 0.39 -10.63 -17.72
C ALA A 151 -0.94 -10.74 -18.49
N THR A 152 -2.12 -10.86 -17.84
CA THR A 152 -3.40 -10.83 -18.57
C THR A 152 -4.03 -9.44 -18.54
N GLN A 153 -4.51 -8.96 -19.69
CA GLN A 153 -5.14 -7.63 -19.82
C GLN A 153 -6.36 -7.45 -18.90
N VAL A 154 -7.06 -8.54 -18.56
CA VAL A 154 -8.19 -8.52 -17.61
C VAL A 154 -7.71 -8.40 -16.17
N THR A 155 -6.61 -9.08 -15.79
CA THR A 155 -6.01 -8.90 -14.45
C THR A 155 -5.43 -7.50 -14.30
N ARG A 156 -4.86 -6.91 -15.35
CA ARG A 156 -4.23 -5.58 -15.30
C ARG A 156 -5.20 -4.49 -14.83
N LYS A 157 -6.41 -4.40 -15.41
CA LYS A 157 -7.42 -3.40 -14.99
C LYS A 157 -7.93 -3.61 -13.56
N ARG A 158 -7.95 -4.85 -13.06
CA ARG A 158 -8.36 -5.16 -11.68
C ARG A 158 -7.22 -4.89 -10.70
N ALA A 159 -5.98 -5.21 -11.09
CA ALA A 159 -4.78 -4.97 -10.31
C ALA A 159 -4.49 -3.46 -10.20
N SER A 160 -4.68 -2.68 -11.27
CA SER A 160 -4.54 -1.22 -11.22
C SER A 160 -5.52 -0.56 -10.26
N ARG A 161 -6.77 -1.01 -10.21
CA ARG A 161 -7.74 -0.52 -9.22
C ARG A 161 -7.33 -0.85 -7.80
N LEU A 162 -6.87 -2.07 -7.57
CA LEU A 162 -6.47 -2.49 -6.23
C LEU A 162 -5.22 -1.72 -5.76
N LEU A 163 -4.19 -1.68 -6.61
CA LEU A 163 -2.91 -1.05 -6.31
C LEU A 163 -2.96 0.49 -6.40
N GLY A 164 -3.98 1.06 -7.03
CA GLY A 164 -4.28 2.49 -6.98
C GLY A 164 -4.56 2.98 -5.57
N ARG A 165 -5.02 2.10 -4.66
CA ARG A 165 -5.26 2.43 -3.24
C ARG A 165 -3.98 2.60 -2.41
N LEU A 166 -2.81 2.27 -2.96
CA LEU A 166 -1.50 2.46 -2.32
C LEU A 166 -1.08 3.92 -2.40
N ASP A 167 -0.76 4.51 -1.25
CA ASP A 167 -0.19 5.84 -1.14
C ASP A 167 1.30 5.86 -1.46
N ASP A 168 2.01 4.81 -1.04
CA ASP A 168 3.42 4.60 -1.33
C ASP A 168 3.66 3.18 -1.82
N ARG A 169 4.58 3.07 -2.76
CA ARG A 169 4.96 1.81 -3.41
C ARG A 169 6.46 1.65 -3.28
N GLN A 170 6.87 0.52 -2.74
CA GLN A 170 8.26 0.25 -2.37
C GLN A 170 8.73 -1.03 -3.07
N ALA A 171 9.93 -1.02 -3.63
CA ALA A 171 10.49 -2.18 -4.32
C ALA A 171 11.85 -2.57 -3.74
N ALA A 172 12.07 -3.86 -3.50
CA ALA A 172 13.31 -4.39 -2.95
C ALA A 172 14.49 -4.43 -3.95
N SER A 173 14.25 -4.18 -5.22
CA SER A 173 15.31 -4.07 -6.24
C SER A 173 14.84 -3.27 -7.44
N ALA A 174 15.79 -2.72 -8.20
CA ALA A 174 15.52 -1.96 -9.42
C ALA A 174 14.87 -2.85 -10.47
N THR A 175 15.25 -4.13 -10.50
CA THR A 175 14.57 -5.15 -11.32
C THR A 175 13.08 -5.29 -10.95
N THR A 176 12.76 -5.40 -9.66
CA THR A 176 11.36 -5.44 -9.19
C THR A 176 10.65 -4.13 -9.48
N ALA A 177 11.33 -2.99 -9.27
CA ALA A 177 10.78 -1.67 -9.52
C ALA A 177 10.42 -1.49 -11.00
N ALA A 178 11.30 -1.88 -11.93
CA ALA A 178 11.04 -1.81 -13.37
C ALA A 178 9.84 -2.67 -13.78
N LEU A 179 9.71 -3.86 -13.20
CA LEU A 179 8.56 -4.75 -13.45
C LEU A 179 7.24 -4.14 -12.96
N VAL A 180 7.25 -3.57 -11.75
CA VAL A 180 6.09 -2.89 -11.18
C VAL A 180 5.76 -1.62 -11.98
N ALA A 181 6.77 -0.83 -12.34
CA ALA A 181 6.64 0.42 -13.10
C ALA A 181 6.01 0.20 -14.48
N HIS A 182 6.35 -0.89 -15.17
CA HIS A 182 5.74 -1.25 -16.46
C HIS A 182 4.22 -1.45 -16.38
N SER A 183 3.74 -1.78 -15.18
CA SER A 183 2.32 -2.03 -14.92
C SER A 183 1.64 -0.87 -14.18
N PHE A 184 2.40 -0.04 -13.47
CA PHE A 184 1.95 1.04 -12.59
C PHE A 184 2.97 2.21 -12.59
N PRO A 185 2.73 3.31 -13.34
CA PRO A 185 3.76 4.31 -13.66
C PRO A 185 4.16 5.29 -12.55
N ILE A 186 3.68 5.14 -11.30
CA ILE A 186 3.85 6.15 -10.24
C ILE A 186 5.03 5.83 -9.31
N GLY A 187 5.70 6.89 -8.85
CA GLY A 187 6.93 6.93 -8.04
C GLY A 187 7.11 5.77 -7.06
N LEU A 188 8.11 4.94 -7.36
CA LEU A 188 8.54 3.83 -6.53
C LEU A 188 9.68 4.29 -5.61
N GLY A 189 9.50 4.11 -4.30
CA GLY A 189 10.59 4.14 -3.35
C GLY A 189 11.46 2.89 -3.49
N TYR A 190 12.78 3.06 -3.47
CA TYR A 190 13.71 1.94 -3.47
C TYR A 190 13.98 1.49 -2.04
N VAL A 191 13.68 0.23 -1.72
CA VAL A 191 14.06 -0.38 -0.44
C VAL A 191 15.50 -0.85 -0.55
N ALA A 192 16.42 -0.20 0.17
CA ALA A 192 17.75 -0.75 0.36
C ALA A 192 17.61 -2.14 1.04
N ARG A 193 18.15 -3.18 0.40
CA ARG A 193 18.02 -4.54 0.94
C ARG A 193 18.76 -4.65 2.28
N VAL A 194 18.00 -4.95 3.32
CA VAL A 194 18.44 -5.17 4.70
C VAL A 194 19.02 -6.56 4.94
N PRO A 195 19.72 -6.76 6.08
CA PRO A 195 20.11 -8.08 6.50
C PRO A 195 18.87 -8.98 6.63
N PRO A 196 18.98 -10.29 6.32
CA PRO A 196 17.92 -11.21 6.69
C PRO A 196 17.72 -11.19 8.22
N PRO A 197 16.50 -11.39 8.73
CA PRO A 197 16.19 -11.31 10.17
C PRO A 197 17.09 -12.15 11.08
N ALA A 198 17.72 -13.21 10.56
CA ALA A 198 18.56 -14.16 11.29
C ALA A 198 20.08 -13.98 11.08
N ALA A 199 20.55 -12.92 10.40
CA ALA A 199 21.98 -12.58 10.41
C ALA A 199 22.32 -11.99 11.79
N ALA A 200 23.15 -12.72 12.54
CA ALA A 200 23.47 -12.58 13.97
C ALA A 200 23.53 -11.16 14.60
N ASP A 201 23.08 -11.13 15.86
CA ASP A 201 23.44 -10.26 17.00
C ASP A 201 23.00 -8.79 17.06
N ASP A 202 21.81 -8.45 16.54
CA ASP A 202 21.05 -7.31 17.03
C ASP A 202 19.75 -7.81 17.68
N ALA A 203 19.86 -8.26 18.94
CA ALA A 203 18.70 -8.49 19.80
C ALA A 203 18.08 -7.13 20.18
N PRO A 204 16.75 -6.99 20.13
CA PRO A 204 16.09 -5.74 20.54
C PRO A 204 16.18 -5.61 22.07
N GLY A 205 17.06 -4.74 22.59
CA GLY A 205 17.15 -4.58 24.04
C GLY A 205 18.24 -3.70 24.64
N THR A 206 19.19 -3.14 23.90
CA THR A 206 20.22 -2.26 24.50
C THR A 206 20.27 -0.89 23.84
N ALA A 207 19.18 -0.13 23.97
CA ALA A 207 19.22 1.31 23.79
C ALA A 207 20.13 1.92 24.89
N GLY A 208 21.40 2.16 24.57
CA GLY A 208 22.31 2.84 25.50
C GLY A 208 23.82 2.65 25.32
N ALA A 209 24.32 2.01 24.26
CA ALA A 209 25.78 1.79 24.11
C ALA A 209 26.36 2.05 22.71
N ASP A 210 25.62 2.76 21.84
CA ASP A 210 25.97 2.94 20.42
C ASP A 210 26.80 4.20 20.10
N GLU A 211 27.87 4.46 20.84
CA GLU A 211 28.92 5.40 20.38
C GLU A 211 30.36 4.89 20.58
N ALA A 212 30.57 3.66 21.10
CA ALA A 212 31.92 3.17 21.42
C ALA A 212 32.30 1.80 20.82
N ARG A 213 31.50 1.21 19.92
CA ARG A 213 31.81 -0.09 19.27
C ARG A 213 32.12 -0.02 17.78
N ALA A 214 32.30 1.19 17.25
CA ALA A 214 32.75 1.41 15.87
C ALA A 214 34.28 1.24 15.72
N THR A 215 34.90 0.24 16.37
CA THR A 215 36.28 -0.23 16.12
C THR A 215 36.54 -1.49 16.96
N ASP A 216 36.11 -2.67 16.49
CA ASP A 216 36.86 -3.92 16.69
C ASP A 216 36.18 -5.08 15.94
N ASP A 217 36.97 -5.75 15.10
CA ASP A 217 36.84 -7.09 14.48
C ASP A 217 35.45 -7.78 14.47
N ALA A 218 34.82 -7.98 13.31
CA ALA A 218 35.11 -9.06 12.35
C ALA A 218 34.92 -10.47 12.95
N ARG A 219 34.37 -11.39 12.13
CA ARG A 219 34.62 -12.83 12.23
C ARG A 219 35.96 -13.04 12.93
N PRO A 220 36.05 -13.79 14.05
CA PRO A 220 37.30 -13.92 14.77
C PRO A 220 38.38 -14.22 13.73
N PRO A 221 39.47 -13.42 13.64
CA PRO A 221 40.58 -13.80 12.80
C PRO A 221 40.85 -15.24 13.18
N ALA A 222 40.94 -16.12 12.18
CA ALA A 222 41.22 -17.52 12.43
C ALA A 222 42.37 -17.54 13.45
N ALA A 223 42.05 -17.96 14.67
CA ALA A 223 43.07 -18.17 15.66
C ALA A 223 43.99 -19.17 14.98
N ASP A 224 45.23 -18.74 14.83
CA ASP A 224 46.34 -19.48 14.24
C ASP A 224 46.46 -19.30 12.72
N GLY A 225 47.67 -18.92 12.30
CA GLY A 225 48.08 -18.67 10.91
C GLY A 225 48.11 -19.91 10.01
N THR A 226 47.04 -20.71 10.04
CA THR A 226 46.79 -21.92 9.27
C THR A 226 45.45 -21.81 8.54
N SER A 227 45.26 -20.74 7.75
CA SER A 227 44.07 -20.56 6.87
C SER A 227 44.05 -21.52 5.66
N GLY A 228 44.94 -22.50 5.59
CA GLY A 228 45.13 -23.36 4.42
C GLY A 228 44.27 -24.62 4.36
N ASP A 229 43.63 -25.05 5.46
CA ASP A 229 43.33 -26.49 5.62
C ASP A 229 41.85 -26.88 5.81
N ARG A 230 40.92 -25.91 5.97
CA ARG A 230 39.48 -26.24 6.03
C ARG A 230 38.85 -26.21 4.63
N PRO A 231 38.06 -27.24 4.26
CA PRO A 231 37.37 -27.24 2.97
C PRO A 231 36.35 -26.09 2.88
N LEU A 232 36.26 -25.46 1.71
CA LEU A 232 35.25 -24.41 1.47
C LEU A 232 33.85 -25.02 1.56
N HIS A 233 32.97 -24.35 2.29
CA HIS A 233 31.59 -24.76 2.46
C HIS A 233 30.69 -24.11 1.40
N ILE A 234 30.18 -24.92 0.48
CA ILE A 234 29.31 -24.51 -0.62
C ILE A 234 27.85 -24.80 -0.27
N VAL A 235 26.97 -23.81 -0.31
CA VAL A 235 25.56 -23.96 0.06
C VAL A 235 24.65 -23.77 -1.15
N VAL A 236 23.66 -24.65 -1.29
CA VAL A 236 22.53 -24.49 -2.21
C VAL A 236 21.28 -24.22 -1.36
N PRO A 237 20.71 -23.00 -1.39
CA PRO A 237 19.60 -22.61 -0.51
C PRO A 237 18.28 -23.29 -0.89
N PHE A 238 17.38 -23.41 0.09
CA PHE A 238 16.06 -24.03 -0.11
C PHE A 238 15.13 -23.22 -1.02
N ASP A 239 15.21 -21.89 -0.91
CA ASP A 239 14.32 -20.94 -1.59
C ASP A 239 14.50 -20.94 -3.12
N GLU A 240 15.62 -21.46 -3.61
CA GLU A 240 15.88 -21.64 -5.03
C GLU A 240 14.88 -22.60 -5.67
N GLU A 241 14.57 -22.40 -6.95
CA GLU A 241 13.58 -23.22 -7.63
C GLU A 241 14.04 -24.68 -7.75
N ARG A 242 13.11 -25.64 -7.74
CA ARG A 242 13.46 -27.07 -7.91
C ARG A 242 14.36 -27.34 -9.13
N PRO A 243 14.15 -26.71 -10.31
CA PRO A 243 15.09 -26.83 -11.44
C PRO A 243 16.48 -26.23 -11.15
N ALA A 244 16.55 -25.08 -10.47
CA ALA A 244 17.80 -24.41 -10.08
C ALA A 244 18.62 -25.27 -9.11
N ARG A 245 18.00 -25.81 -8.05
CA ARG A 245 18.67 -26.71 -7.11
C ARG A 245 19.18 -27.98 -7.79
N ARG A 246 18.42 -28.51 -8.76
CA ARG A 246 18.88 -29.64 -9.59
C ARG A 246 20.07 -29.27 -10.48
N ALA A 247 20.11 -28.07 -11.05
CA ALA A 247 21.24 -27.58 -11.82
C ALA A 247 22.49 -27.43 -10.93
N ALA A 248 22.35 -26.83 -9.74
CA ALA A 248 23.42 -26.72 -8.76
C ALA A 248 23.96 -28.10 -8.34
N LEU A 249 23.08 -29.07 -8.04
CA LEU A 249 23.49 -30.43 -7.70
C LEU A 249 24.22 -31.14 -8.86
N ARG A 250 23.84 -30.88 -10.12
CA ARG A 250 24.57 -31.41 -11.28
C ARG A 250 25.97 -30.80 -11.40
N ALA A 251 26.14 -29.52 -11.08
CA ALA A 251 27.45 -28.87 -11.05
C ALA A 251 28.33 -29.46 -9.93
N LEU A 252 27.79 -29.61 -8.71
CA LEU A 252 28.52 -30.23 -7.60
C LEU A 252 29.02 -31.65 -7.91
N ARG A 253 28.24 -32.44 -8.68
CA ARG A 253 28.65 -33.79 -9.13
C ARG A 253 29.81 -33.79 -10.12
N ARG A 254 30.12 -32.66 -10.75
CA ARG A 254 31.20 -32.49 -11.72
C ARG A 254 32.44 -31.81 -11.13
N LEU A 255 32.36 -31.34 -9.89
CA LEU A 255 33.44 -30.60 -9.24
C LEU A 255 34.62 -31.52 -8.92
N ASP A 256 35.84 -31.03 -9.13
CA ASP A 256 37.07 -31.79 -8.85
C ASP A 256 37.15 -32.21 -7.37
N LEU A 257 37.22 -33.53 -7.13
CA LEU A 257 37.28 -34.12 -5.79
C LEU A 257 38.64 -33.97 -5.11
N SER A 258 39.69 -33.59 -5.86
CA SER A 258 41.01 -33.29 -5.32
C SER A 258 41.05 -31.95 -4.59
N LEU A 259 40.09 -31.05 -4.86
CA LEU A 259 39.99 -29.75 -4.22
C LEU A 259 39.31 -29.85 -2.84
N PRO A 260 39.69 -28.99 -1.87
CA PRO A 260 39.14 -29.03 -0.53
C PRO A 260 37.78 -28.32 -0.48
N TRP A 261 36.69 -29.06 -0.72
CA TRP A 261 35.32 -28.55 -0.58
C TRP A 261 34.39 -29.54 0.13
N ARG A 262 33.30 -28.98 0.68
CA ARG A 262 32.10 -29.70 1.10
C ARG A 262 30.88 -28.88 0.69
N ALA A 263 29.73 -29.51 0.54
CA ALA A 263 28.51 -28.83 0.15
C ALA A 263 27.32 -29.23 1.01
N THR A 264 26.44 -28.27 1.29
CA THR A 264 25.14 -28.52 1.91
C THR A 264 24.03 -28.09 0.95
N VAL A 265 23.17 -29.04 0.60
CA VAL A 265 21.97 -28.79 -0.20
C VAL A 265 20.77 -28.75 0.74
N VAL A 266 20.16 -27.59 0.89
CA VAL A 266 18.99 -27.44 1.77
C VAL A 266 17.73 -27.95 1.05
N VAL A 267 16.99 -28.84 1.69
CA VAL A 267 15.85 -29.58 1.11
C VAL A 267 14.58 -29.41 1.95
N ALA A 268 13.43 -29.77 1.36
CA ALA A 268 12.19 -29.84 2.12
C ALA A 268 12.25 -31.03 3.09
N ASP A 269 11.48 -30.97 4.18
CA ASP A 269 11.40 -32.10 5.11
C ASP A 269 10.77 -33.32 4.43
N GLY A 270 11.40 -34.47 4.63
CA GLY A 270 10.97 -35.73 4.01
C GLY A 270 11.34 -35.88 2.52
N ASP A 271 11.93 -34.88 1.86
CA ASP A 271 12.49 -35.04 0.52
C ASP A 271 13.79 -35.85 0.59
N ALA A 272 13.71 -37.15 0.27
CA ALA A 272 14.91 -37.96 0.04
C ALA A 272 15.56 -37.56 -1.31
N PRO A 273 16.91 -37.55 -1.43
CA PRO A 273 17.56 -37.27 -2.70
C PRO A 273 17.07 -38.26 -3.77
N THR A 274 16.46 -37.74 -4.82
CA THR A 274 15.77 -38.53 -5.86
C THR A 274 16.70 -39.38 -6.72
N ALA A 275 18.02 -39.24 -6.57
CA ALA A 275 19.01 -40.06 -7.24
C ALA A 275 20.18 -40.38 -6.30
N PRO A 276 20.64 -41.65 -6.23
CA PRO A 276 21.75 -42.04 -5.37
C PRO A 276 23.04 -41.32 -5.77
N LEU A 277 23.68 -40.67 -4.80
CA LEU A 277 25.04 -40.14 -4.96
C LEU A 277 26.05 -41.29 -5.00
N LYS A 278 27.14 -41.12 -5.76
CA LYS A 278 28.31 -42.02 -5.69
C LYS A 278 28.92 -41.96 -4.28
N PRO A 279 29.54 -43.05 -3.77
CA PRO A 279 30.10 -43.08 -2.41
C PRO A 279 30.99 -41.88 -2.09
N GLU A 280 31.87 -41.51 -3.01
CA GLU A 280 32.85 -40.41 -2.84
C GLU A 280 32.18 -39.04 -2.72
N LEU A 281 30.98 -38.88 -3.30
CA LEU A 281 30.19 -37.65 -3.19
C LEU A 281 29.34 -37.60 -1.93
N ARG A 282 29.03 -38.74 -1.29
CA ARG A 282 28.28 -38.77 -0.03
C ARG A 282 29.10 -38.24 1.14
N GLU A 283 30.41 -38.35 1.06
CA GLU A 283 31.34 -37.77 2.05
C GLU A 283 31.50 -36.25 1.87
N ARG A 284 31.03 -35.69 0.74
CA ARG A 284 31.22 -34.29 0.37
C ARG A 284 29.93 -33.47 0.37
N ILE A 285 28.77 -34.10 0.16
CA ILE A 285 27.49 -33.43 -0.02
C ILE A 285 26.51 -33.90 1.05
N ASP A 286 26.16 -32.98 1.94
CA ASP A 286 25.13 -33.16 2.95
C ASP A 286 23.78 -32.61 2.47
N PHE A 287 22.70 -33.22 2.91
CA PHE A 287 21.35 -32.71 2.73
C PHE A 287 20.80 -32.26 4.08
N LEU A 288 20.47 -30.97 4.20
CA LEU A 288 19.95 -30.38 5.43
C LEU A 288 18.47 -30.07 5.24
N PRO A 289 17.55 -30.68 6.01
CA PRO A 289 16.15 -30.29 5.97
C PRO A 289 15.97 -28.84 6.46
N VAL A 290 15.08 -28.11 5.80
CA VAL A 290 14.91 -26.66 6.02
C VAL A 290 14.47 -26.31 7.44
N GLU A 291 13.66 -27.16 8.10
CA GLU A 291 13.26 -26.93 9.49
C GLU A 291 14.43 -27.14 10.47
N GLU A 292 15.39 -27.99 10.12
CA GLU A 292 16.62 -28.13 10.93
C GLU A 292 17.48 -26.87 10.84
N LEU A 293 17.64 -26.33 9.61
CA LEU A 293 18.33 -25.07 9.39
C LEU A 293 17.66 -23.92 10.17
N ARG A 294 16.32 -23.86 10.13
CA ARG A 294 15.54 -22.84 10.84
C ARG A 294 15.68 -22.96 12.36
N ALA A 295 15.77 -24.18 12.89
CA ALA A 295 16.06 -24.45 14.30
C ALA A 295 17.52 -24.17 14.70
N GLY A 296 18.35 -23.64 13.79
CA GLY A 296 19.75 -23.28 14.07
C GLY A 296 20.73 -24.46 14.02
N ARG A 297 20.32 -25.63 13.50
CA ARG A 297 21.20 -26.80 13.38
C ARG A 297 22.19 -26.66 12.23
N THR A 298 23.36 -27.26 12.40
CA THR A 298 24.33 -27.46 11.32
C THR A 298 24.28 -28.91 10.80
N ALA A 299 24.71 -29.14 9.55
CA ALA A 299 24.72 -30.48 8.97
C ALA A 299 25.62 -31.42 9.80
N GLY A 300 25.04 -32.45 10.45
CA GLY A 300 25.78 -33.47 11.22
C GLY A 300 25.42 -33.61 12.71
N GLU A 301 24.55 -32.76 13.27
CA GLU A 301 24.13 -32.81 14.69
C GLU A 301 22.92 -33.77 14.90
N ARG A 302 22.91 -34.56 15.99
CA ARG A 302 21.78 -35.48 16.30
C ARG A 302 20.56 -34.72 16.84
N ALA A 303 19.37 -35.16 16.43
CA ALA A 303 18.08 -34.58 16.82
C ALA A 303 17.86 -34.60 18.36
N PRO A 304 17.31 -33.52 18.96
CA PRO A 304 16.84 -33.55 20.33
C PRO A 304 15.50 -34.31 20.45
N GLN A 305 15.23 -34.80 21.66
CA GLN A 305 13.95 -35.44 22.02
C GLN A 305 12.81 -34.41 22.01
N ALA A 306 11.60 -34.86 21.71
CA ALA A 306 10.43 -34.08 21.30
C ALA A 306 9.86 -33.06 22.32
N ASP A 307 10.50 -32.82 23.47
CA ASP A 307 9.97 -32.00 24.58
C ASP A 307 10.50 -30.55 24.62
N GLU A 308 11.38 -30.12 23.71
CA GLU A 308 11.85 -28.72 23.60
C GLU A 308 11.29 -27.97 22.37
N ALA A 309 10.07 -28.33 21.94
CA ALA A 309 9.39 -27.62 20.86
C ALA A 309 8.92 -26.23 21.32
N ALA A 310 9.58 -25.19 20.79
CA ALA A 310 9.13 -23.82 20.57
C ALA A 310 8.21 -23.19 21.65
N ARG A 311 8.78 -22.30 22.47
CA ARG A 311 7.97 -21.32 23.22
C ARG A 311 7.32 -20.35 22.21
N PRO A 312 6.05 -19.98 22.38
CA PRO A 312 5.42 -18.95 21.56
C PRO A 312 6.08 -17.60 21.86
N GLY A 313 6.97 -17.17 20.97
CA GLY A 313 7.82 -15.98 21.12
C GLY A 313 9.07 -15.98 20.25
N ASP A 314 9.58 -17.15 19.86
CA ASP A 314 10.86 -17.31 19.11
C ASP A 314 10.75 -17.15 17.58
N HIS A 315 9.91 -16.23 17.09
CA HIS A 315 9.74 -16.01 15.64
C HIS A 315 10.75 -15.02 15.04
N ASP A 316 11.78 -14.63 15.79
CA ASP A 316 12.67 -13.50 15.49
C ASP A 316 13.72 -13.75 14.38
N GLY A 317 13.74 -14.91 13.72
CA GLY A 317 14.59 -15.06 12.55
C GLY A 317 14.38 -16.32 11.71
N VAL A 318 14.00 -16.15 10.45
CA VAL A 318 14.14 -17.24 9.46
C VAL A 318 15.59 -17.29 9.01
N ARG A 319 16.30 -18.36 9.40
CA ARG A 319 17.65 -18.66 8.90
C ARG A 319 17.59 -19.18 7.46
N LEU A 320 18.10 -18.40 6.52
CA LEU A 320 18.11 -18.74 5.08
C LEU A 320 19.33 -19.55 4.67
N LEU A 321 20.44 -19.41 5.40
CA LEU A 321 21.73 -20.02 5.10
C LEU A 321 22.43 -20.45 6.40
N PRO A 322 23.23 -21.54 6.38
CA PRO A 322 24.15 -21.87 7.46
C PRO A 322 25.12 -20.71 7.73
N PRO A 323 25.44 -20.42 9.01
CA PRO A 323 26.32 -19.30 9.38
C PRO A 323 27.77 -19.46 8.89
N ASP A 324 28.18 -20.69 8.61
CA ASP A 324 29.52 -21.08 8.17
C ASP A 324 29.64 -21.22 6.64
N ALA A 325 28.66 -20.74 5.87
CA ALA A 325 28.70 -20.76 4.41
C ALA A 325 29.84 -19.89 3.87
N ASP A 326 30.65 -20.44 2.95
CA ASP A 326 31.71 -19.68 2.26
C ASP A 326 31.28 -19.24 0.86
N VAL A 327 30.51 -20.08 0.18
CA VAL A 327 30.04 -19.89 -1.20
C VAL A 327 28.56 -20.28 -1.28
N VAL A 328 27.74 -19.51 -2.00
CA VAL A 328 26.30 -19.80 -2.17
C VAL A 328 25.96 -19.87 -3.65
N ILE A 329 25.40 -21.00 -4.10
CA ILE A 329 25.00 -21.20 -5.51
C ILE A 329 23.55 -20.76 -5.71
N LEU A 330 23.34 -19.81 -6.63
CA LEU A 330 22.03 -19.27 -6.99
C LEU A 330 21.78 -19.47 -8.49
N ALA A 331 21.15 -20.59 -8.85
CA ALA A 331 21.05 -21.07 -10.24
C ALA A 331 19.67 -20.87 -10.89
N SER A 332 18.85 -19.93 -10.38
CA SER A 332 17.54 -19.62 -10.97
C SER A 332 17.64 -19.23 -12.45
N THR A 333 16.64 -19.59 -13.25
CA THR A 333 16.54 -19.12 -14.65
C THR A 333 15.68 -17.86 -14.79
N GLY A 334 15.25 -17.26 -13.68
CA GLY A 334 14.45 -16.04 -13.66
C GLY A 334 12.95 -16.16 -13.30
N PRO A 335 12.25 -17.31 -13.40
CA PRO A 335 10.82 -17.36 -13.07
C PRO A 335 10.46 -16.97 -11.63
N ARG A 336 11.24 -17.42 -10.65
CA ARG A 336 11.10 -17.05 -9.23
C ARG A 336 12.47 -17.08 -8.55
N PRO A 337 13.32 -16.06 -8.76
CA PRO A 337 14.63 -16.02 -8.12
C PRO A 337 14.50 -15.88 -6.60
N ALA A 338 15.55 -16.26 -5.88
CA ALA A 338 15.63 -16.18 -4.42
C ALA A 338 16.58 -15.06 -3.97
N PRO A 339 16.25 -13.77 -4.22
CA PRO A 339 17.19 -12.68 -3.98
C PRO A 339 17.51 -12.48 -2.49
N HIS A 340 16.63 -12.91 -1.58
CA HIS A 340 16.90 -12.89 -0.13
C HIS A 340 18.08 -13.78 0.26
N ALA A 341 18.27 -14.92 -0.40
CA ALA A 341 19.42 -15.80 -0.15
C ALA A 341 20.73 -15.17 -0.63
N LEU A 342 20.70 -14.41 -1.72
CA LEU A 342 21.87 -13.65 -2.20
C LEU A 342 22.26 -12.56 -1.20
N VAL A 343 21.30 -11.77 -0.74
CA VAL A 343 21.53 -10.75 0.29
C VAL A 343 22.05 -11.35 1.59
N ALA A 344 21.47 -12.50 2.00
CA ALA A 344 21.94 -13.24 3.16
C ALA A 344 23.40 -13.68 3.00
N ALA A 345 23.79 -14.16 1.81
CA ALA A 345 25.18 -14.53 1.53
C ALA A 345 26.13 -13.36 1.73
N LEU A 346 25.80 -12.19 1.18
CA LEU A 346 26.63 -10.98 1.32
C LEU A 346 26.76 -10.53 2.78
N HIS A 347 25.68 -10.56 3.57
CA HIS A 347 25.73 -10.22 5.00
C HIS A 347 26.50 -11.23 5.84
N LEU A 348 26.52 -12.51 5.44
CA LEU A 348 27.37 -13.53 6.07
C LEU A 348 28.84 -13.46 5.62
N GLY A 349 29.17 -12.63 4.61
CA GLY A 349 30.50 -12.63 3.98
C GLY A 349 30.75 -13.88 3.11
N ALA A 350 29.71 -14.59 2.70
CA ALA A 350 29.76 -15.66 1.72
C ALA A 350 29.74 -15.09 0.30
N ILE A 351 30.37 -15.79 -0.64
CA ILE A 351 30.49 -15.35 -2.04
C ILE A 351 29.33 -15.96 -2.85
N PRO A 352 28.41 -15.16 -3.41
CA PRO A 352 27.39 -15.67 -4.29
C PRO A 352 27.98 -16.04 -5.66
N VAL A 353 27.63 -17.24 -6.14
CA VAL A 353 27.83 -17.67 -7.53
C VAL A 353 26.46 -17.80 -8.16
N ALA A 354 26.09 -16.83 -8.98
CA ALA A 354 24.72 -16.60 -9.39
C ALA A 354 24.54 -16.62 -10.90
N SER A 355 23.38 -17.08 -11.37
CA SER A 355 23.01 -16.95 -12.77
C SER A 355 22.79 -15.48 -13.14
N ARG A 356 23.15 -15.09 -14.37
CA ARG A 356 22.99 -13.73 -14.88
C ARG A 356 21.53 -13.45 -15.25
N ILE A 357 20.76 -13.09 -14.23
CA ILE A 357 19.39 -12.57 -14.33
C ILE A 357 19.34 -11.20 -13.65
N GLY A 358 18.38 -10.34 -14.03
CA GLY A 358 18.36 -8.92 -13.61
C GLY A 358 18.65 -8.70 -12.11
N VAL A 359 17.94 -9.40 -11.21
CA VAL A 359 18.13 -9.20 -9.77
C VAL A 359 19.47 -9.72 -9.24
N HIS A 360 20.04 -10.77 -9.84
CA HIS A 360 21.36 -11.26 -9.44
C HIS A 360 22.46 -10.34 -9.94
N ASP A 361 22.34 -9.86 -11.19
CA ASP A 361 23.28 -8.92 -11.80
C ASP A 361 23.31 -7.60 -11.02
N GLU A 362 22.14 -7.06 -10.67
CA GLU A 362 22.00 -5.87 -9.81
C GLU A 362 22.67 -6.06 -8.44
N LEU A 363 22.36 -7.16 -7.73
CA LEU A 363 22.87 -7.38 -6.38
C LEU A 363 24.36 -7.74 -6.36
N THR A 364 24.88 -8.33 -7.42
CA THR A 364 26.31 -8.59 -7.58
C THR A 364 27.07 -7.46 -8.26
N ASP A 365 26.38 -6.42 -8.74
CA ASP A 365 26.94 -5.27 -9.47
C ASP A 365 27.83 -5.71 -10.64
N GLY A 366 27.21 -6.43 -11.58
CA GLY A 366 27.89 -6.98 -12.75
C GLY A 366 29.00 -8.00 -12.43
N GLY A 367 29.03 -8.52 -11.20
CA GLY A 367 30.05 -9.46 -10.72
C GLY A 367 31.15 -8.85 -9.85
N ALA A 368 31.02 -7.59 -9.41
CA ALA A 368 31.98 -6.97 -8.50
C ALA A 368 31.99 -7.61 -7.09
N ARG A 369 30.87 -8.20 -6.65
CA ARG A 369 30.73 -8.84 -5.31
C ARG A 369 30.22 -10.29 -5.36
N GLY A 370 30.35 -10.94 -6.51
CA GLY A 370 29.99 -12.34 -6.73
C GLY A 370 30.41 -12.79 -8.13
N LEU A 371 30.34 -14.09 -8.42
CA LEU A 371 30.64 -14.59 -9.77
C LEU A 371 29.35 -14.90 -10.52
N LEU A 372 29.29 -14.47 -11.79
CA LEU A 372 28.14 -14.66 -12.65
C LEU A 372 28.38 -15.75 -13.71
N PHE A 373 27.32 -16.46 -14.08
CA PHE A 373 27.27 -17.41 -15.19
C PHE A 373 25.94 -17.33 -15.94
N GLU A 374 25.89 -17.73 -17.22
CA GLU A 374 24.62 -17.67 -17.97
C GLU A 374 23.61 -18.72 -17.48
N PRO A 375 22.29 -18.41 -17.42
CA PRO A 375 21.28 -19.37 -16.99
C PRO A 375 21.34 -20.70 -17.76
N GLY A 376 21.50 -21.80 -17.02
CA GLY A 376 21.61 -23.15 -17.59
C GLY A 376 23.03 -23.57 -17.98
N ASP A 377 24.01 -22.67 -17.92
CA ASP A 377 25.41 -22.97 -18.20
C ASP A 377 26.09 -23.63 -16.99
N GLY A 378 25.90 -24.95 -16.89
CA GLY A 378 26.52 -25.76 -15.85
C GLY A 378 28.04 -25.90 -15.98
N GLU A 379 28.64 -25.59 -17.14
CA GLU A 379 30.09 -25.70 -17.33
C GLU A 379 30.78 -24.48 -16.73
N VAL A 380 30.28 -23.29 -17.02
CA VAL A 380 30.77 -22.05 -16.42
C VAL A 380 30.53 -22.04 -14.92
N LEU A 381 29.38 -22.54 -14.43
CA LEU A 381 29.15 -22.68 -12.99
C LEU A 381 30.25 -23.53 -12.31
N VAL A 382 30.60 -24.68 -12.88
CA VAL A 382 31.70 -25.52 -12.35
C VAL A 382 33.03 -24.77 -12.40
N ALA A 383 33.35 -24.13 -13.53
CA ALA A 383 34.59 -23.37 -13.67
C ALA A 383 34.72 -22.23 -12.65
N GLN A 384 33.64 -21.50 -12.37
CA GLN A 384 33.64 -20.43 -11.36
C GLN A 384 33.81 -20.99 -9.94
N LEU A 385 33.16 -22.12 -9.61
CA LEU A 385 33.35 -22.78 -8.32
C LEU A 385 34.79 -23.25 -8.13
N GLU A 386 35.38 -23.86 -9.16
CA GLU A 386 36.79 -24.29 -9.10
C GLU A 386 37.76 -23.11 -9.04
N ARG A 387 37.46 -22.00 -9.73
CA ARG A 387 38.23 -20.75 -9.60
C ARG A 387 38.19 -20.25 -8.17
N LEU A 388 37.02 -20.20 -7.54
CA LEU A 388 36.89 -19.83 -6.12
C LEU A 388 37.60 -20.81 -5.20
N LEU A 389 37.70 -22.10 -5.53
CA LEU A 389 38.44 -23.07 -4.72
C LEU A 389 39.95 -22.82 -4.77
N ARG A 390 40.48 -22.43 -5.93
CA ARG A 390 41.93 -22.25 -6.16
C ARG A 390 42.44 -20.86 -5.80
N ASP A 391 41.65 -19.81 -5.99
CA ASP A 391 42.10 -18.43 -5.88
C ASP A 391 41.64 -17.78 -4.56
N GLY A 392 42.55 -17.72 -3.59
CA GLY A 392 42.29 -17.06 -2.30
C GLY A 392 42.23 -15.54 -2.37
N ALA A 393 42.95 -14.92 -3.30
CA ALA A 393 42.97 -13.46 -3.45
C ALA A 393 41.64 -12.96 -4.01
N LEU A 394 41.12 -13.64 -5.03
CA LEU A 394 39.79 -13.37 -5.58
C LEU A 394 38.70 -13.50 -4.51
N ARG A 395 38.78 -14.52 -3.64
CA ARG A 395 37.82 -14.67 -2.54
C ARG A 395 37.82 -13.47 -1.61
N GLU A 396 38.99 -12.94 -1.27
CA GLU A 396 39.07 -11.77 -0.39
C GLU A 396 38.62 -10.49 -1.07
N GLU A 397 38.93 -10.29 -2.36
CA GLU A 397 38.42 -9.17 -3.17
C GLU A 397 36.88 -9.13 -3.18
N LEU A 398 36.25 -10.27 -3.53
CA LEU A 398 34.78 -10.37 -3.58
C LEU A 398 34.15 -10.16 -2.19
N ARG A 399 34.78 -10.68 -1.13
CA ARG A 399 34.31 -10.46 0.25
C ARG A 399 34.44 -9.01 0.69
N ALA A 400 35.54 -8.35 0.36
CA ALA A 400 35.73 -6.94 0.65
C ALA A 400 34.67 -6.07 -0.05
N ALA A 401 34.39 -6.35 -1.34
CA ALA A 401 33.31 -5.70 -2.08
C ALA A 401 31.92 -5.98 -1.47
N GLY A 402 31.67 -7.21 -1.00
CA GLY A 402 30.46 -7.57 -0.26
C GLY A 402 30.30 -6.79 1.04
N ARG A 403 31.34 -6.73 1.88
CA ARG A 403 31.35 -5.97 3.15
C ARG A 403 31.15 -4.48 2.93
N ALA A 404 31.78 -3.91 1.90
CA ALA A 404 31.59 -2.51 1.55
C ALA A 404 30.15 -2.21 1.12
N TRP A 405 29.49 -3.15 0.44
CA TRP A 405 28.08 -3.02 0.08
C TRP A 405 27.14 -3.20 1.28
N THR A 406 27.41 -4.12 2.21
CA THR A 406 26.56 -4.30 3.40
C THR A 406 26.76 -3.21 4.45
N ALA A 407 27.88 -2.49 4.43
CA ALA A 407 28.12 -1.34 5.31
C ALA A 407 26.97 -0.31 5.20
N GLY A 408 26.37 0.03 6.34
CA GLY A 408 25.23 0.96 6.44
C GLY A 408 23.87 0.37 6.06
N ARG A 409 23.80 -0.88 5.58
CA ARG A 409 22.52 -1.59 5.35
C ARG A 409 22.16 -2.38 6.60
N THR A 410 21.67 -1.67 7.63
CA THR A 410 21.24 -2.25 8.91
C THR A 410 19.72 -2.21 9.05
N TRP A 411 19.18 -2.96 10.02
CA TRP A 411 17.76 -2.87 10.37
C TRP A 411 17.39 -1.48 10.87
N ALA A 412 18.24 -0.85 11.68
CA ALA A 412 18.01 0.51 12.16
C ALA A 412 17.85 1.49 10.98
N ALA A 413 18.81 1.51 10.04
CA ALA A 413 18.76 2.40 8.87
C ALA A 413 17.52 2.15 7.99
N HIS A 414 17.08 0.91 7.87
CA HIS A 414 15.88 0.59 7.13
C HIS A 414 14.60 1.02 7.84
N VAL A 415 14.53 0.88 9.16
CA VAL A 415 13.38 1.34 9.93
C VAL A 415 13.29 2.87 9.89
N ASP A 416 14.43 3.58 9.97
CA ASP A 416 14.50 5.03 9.74
C ASP A 416 13.93 5.41 8.37
N TRP A 417 14.36 4.71 7.32
CA TRP A 417 13.83 4.92 5.97
C TRP A 417 12.32 4.63 5.87
N VAL A 418 11.83 3.54 6.47
CA VAL A 418 10.40 3.21 6.49
C VAL A 418 9.60 4.30 7.21
N LEU A 419 10.08 4.81 8.34
CA LEU A 419 9.44 5.90 9.09
C LEU A 419 9.42 7.21 8.31
N GLU A 420 10.47 7.52 7.55
CA GLU A 420 10.49 8.66 6.63
C GLU A 420 9.39 8.51 5.57
N ARG A 421 9.25 7.32 4.96
CA ARG A 421 8.17 7.04 3.99
C ARG A 421 6.80 7.18 4.64
N TYR A 422 6.62 6.67 5.85
CA TYR A 422 5.38 6.85 6.61
C TYR A 422 5.07 8.32 6.89
N ALA A 423 6.07 9.14 7.21
CA ALA A 423 5.88 10.57 7.39
C ALA A 423 5.43 11.27 6.11
N VAL A 424 6.03 10.94 4.96
CA VAL A 424 5.64 11.47 3.63
C VAL A 424 4.18 11.13 3.32
N VAL A 425 3.78 9.88 3.55
CA VAL A 425 2.38 9.46 3.31
C VAL A 425 1.43 10.14 4.29
N ARG A 426 1.79 10.23 5.58
CA ARG A 426 0.99 10.88 6.61
C ARG A 426 0.78 12.36 6.33
N ALA A 427 1.74 13.05 5.71
CA ALA A 427 1.62 14.45 5.32
C ALA A 427 0.50 14.72 4.29
N ARG A 428 -0.03 13.69 3.63
CA ARG A 428 -1.20 13.80 2.74
C ARG A 428 -2.53 13.93 3.50
N ARG A 429 -2.55 13.63 4.80
CA ARG A 429 -3.74 13.82 5.63
C ARG A 429 -3.86 15.29 6.00
N HIS A 430 -5.09 15.77 5.97
CA HIS A 430 -5.43 17.04 6.57
C HIS A 430 -5.27 17.00 8.09
N ASP A 431 -4.73 18.07 8.64
CA ASP A 431 -4.55 18.21 10.09
C ASP A 431 -5.93 18.34 10.77
N PRO A 432 -6.29 17.46 11.72
CA PRO A 432 -7.54 17.59 12.47
C PRO A 432 -7.60 18.88 13.29
N GLU A 433 -6.47 19.51 13.62
CA GLU A 433 -6.39 20.76 14.39
C GLU A 433 -6.28 22.00 13.49
N ARG A 434 -6.48 21.87 12.17
CA ARG A 434 -6.38 22.98 11.21
C ARG A 434 -7.39 24.12 11.42
N PHE A 435 -8.43 23.91 12.21
CA PHE A 435 -9.49 24.89 12.43
C PHE A 435 -9.24 25.71 13.69
N ASP A 436 -9.42 27.03 13.59
CA ASP A 436 -9.32 27.92 14.74
C ASP A 436 -10.33 27.51 15.84
N PRO A 437 -9.87 27.15 17.05
CA PRO A 437 -10.73 26.78 18.17
C PRO A 437 -11.76 27.86 18.53
N ALA A 438 -11.46 29.14 18.31
CA ALA A 438 -12.39 30.24 18.56
C ALA A 438 -13.55 30.24 17.56
N VAL A 439 -13.29 29.92 16.29
CA VAL A 439 -14.33 29.77 15.25
C VAL A 439 -15.19 28.54 15.56
N VAL A 440 -14.55 27.41 15.89
CA VAL A 440 -15.24 26.18 16.30
C VAL A 440 -16.20 26.45 17.47
N ALA A 441 -15.74 27.14 18.51
CA ALA A 441 -16.55 27.46 19.68
C ALA A 441 -17.75 28.36 19.31
N ARG A 442 -17.51 29.42 18.53
CA ARG A 442 -18.57 30.34 18.07
C ARG A 442 -19.66 29.64 17.27
N LEU A 443 -19.28 28.73 16.38
CA LEU A 443 -20.23 28.02 15.51
C LEU A 443 -21.06 26.98 16.26
N ARG A 444 -20.53 26.35 17.32
CA ARG A 444 -21.29 25.37 18.11
C ARG A 444 -22.60 25.91 18.69
N ASP A 445 -22.62 27.19 19.04
CA ASP A 445 -23.79 27.85 19.65
C ASP A 445 -24.76 28.44 18.60
N ARG A 446 -24.39 28.41 17.31
CA ARG A 446 -25.26 28.92 16.24
C ARG A 446 -26.40 27.94 15.92
N PRO A 447 -27.56 28.46 15.48
CA PRO A 447 -28.64 27.59 15.00
C PRO A 447 -28.15 26.76 13.82
N ARG A 448 -28.60 25.51 13.73
CA ARG A 448 -28.31 24.66 12.58
C ARG A 448 -29.25 24.97 11.42
N ILE A 449 -28.72 24.91 10.21
CA ILE A 449 -29.43 25.05 8.94
C ILE A 449 -29.19 23.83 8.06
N ASP A 450 -30.17 23.49 7.24
CA ASP A 450 -30.01 22.45 6.21
C ASP A 450 -29.47 23.11 4.93
N VAL A 451 -28.42 22.53 4.34
CA VAL A 451 -27.80 22.99 3.10
C VAL A 451 -27.71 21.89 2.05
N ASP A 452 -27.58 22.28 0.78
CA ASP A 452 -27.33 21.40 -0.36
C ASP A 452 -26.18 21.98 -1.19
N LEU A 453 -25.15 21.16 -1.42
CA LEU A 453 -23.83 21.60 -1.89
C LEU A 453 -23.60 21.50 -3.40
N HIS A 454 -24.55 20.92 -4.14
CA HIS A 454 -24.38 20.68 -5.58
C HIS A 454 -25.71 20.78 -6.31
N MET A 455 -25.90 21.84 -7.09
CA MET A 455 -27.08 21.99 -7.96
C MET A 455 -26.85 22.96 -9.12
N HIS A 456 -27.71 22.87 -10.12
CA HIS A 456 -27.60 23.60 -11.38
C HIS A 456 -28.85 24.42 -11.70
N THR A 457 -28.67 25.46 -12.51
CA THR A 457 -29.72 26.35 -13.03
C THR A 457 -29.81 26.28 -14.56
N ASP A 458 -30.73 27.05 -15.15
CA ASP A 458 -30.86 27.21 -16.60
C ASP A 458 -29.65 27.90 -17.29
N HIS A 459 -28.62 28.29 -16.52
CA HIS A 459 -27.34 28.76 -17.03
C HIS A 459 -26.37 27.62 -17.35
N SER A 460 -26.52 26.46 -16.68
CA SER A 460 -25.87 25.22 -17.09
C SER A 460 -26.49 24.67 -18.38
N GLY A 461 -25.68 24.03 -19.22
CA GLY A 461 -26.10 23.57 -20.56
C GLY A 461 -27.22 22.51 -20.53
N ASP A 462 -27.32 21.76 -19.45
CA ASP A 462 -28.14 20.56 -19.32
C ASP A 462 -29.19 20.62 -18.20
N CYS A 463 -29.32 21.78 -17.55
CA CYS A 463 -30.41 22.12 -16.64
C CYS A 463 -31.36 23.14 -17.31
N ALA A 464 -32.63 23.09 -16.93
CA ALA A 464 -33.68 23.98 -17.45
C ALA A 464 -34.44 24.71 -16.33
N THR A 465 -34.01 24.55 -15.09
CA THR A 465 -34.65 25.13 -13.90
C THR A 465 -34.23 26.60 -13.76
N PRO A 466 -35.16 27.55 -13.90
CA PRO A 466 -34.84 28.97 -13.71
C PRO A 466 -34.43 29.25 -12.26
N VAL A 467 -33.51 30.20 -12.09
CA VAL A 467 -33.01 30.65 -10.77
C VAL A 467 -34.12 30.89 -9.74
N GLU A 468 -35.17 31.64 -10.09
CA GLU A 468 -36.27 31.93 -9.14
C GLU A 468 -37.07 30.69 -8.74
N VAL A 469 -37.20 29.71 -9.64
CA VAL A 469 -37.88 28.43 -9.34
C VAL A 469 -37.02 27.61 -8.38
N LEU A 470 -35.70 27.61 -8.58
CA LEU A 470 -34.75 26.94 -7.68
C LEU A 470 -34.80 27.56 -6.27
N LEU A 471 -34.75 28.88 -6.15
CA LEU A 471 -34.81 29.59 -4.86
C LEU A 471 -36.14 29.37 -4.13
N ASP A 472 -37.27 29.40 -4.85
CA ASP A 472 -38.59 29.10 -4.30
C ASP A 472 -38.70 27.64 -3.83
N ALA A 473 -38.10 26.70 -4.58
CA ALA A 473 -38.01 25.30 -4.17
C ALA A 473 -37.15 25.14 -2.89
N ALA A 474 -35.99 25.79 -2.82
CA ALA A 474 -35.11 25.76 -1.65
C ALA A 474 -35.84 26.26 -0.39
N ARG A 475 -36.55 27.39 -0.51
CA ARG A 475 -37.38 27.94 0.56
C ARG A 475 -38.46 26.97 1.01
N ARG A 476 -39.19 26.34 0.08
CA ARG A 476 -40.24 25.36 0.42
C ARG A 476 -39.68 24.10 1.08
N GLN A 477 -38.47 23.70 0.73
CA GLN A 477 -37.78 22.56 1.34
C GLN A 477 -37.19 22.88 2.72
N GLY A 478 -37.14 24.15 3.10
CA GLY A 478 -36.57 24.62 4.36
C GLY A 478 -35.05 24.69 4.37
N LEU A 479 -34.41 24.80 3.19
CA LEU A 479 -32.97 24.95 3.10
C LEU A 479 -32.56 26.37 3.53
N GLY A 480 -31.56 26.46 4.42
CA GLY A 480 -31.00 27.74 4.87
C GLY A 480 -29.91 28.26 3.95
N ALA A 481 -29.21 27.38 3.23
CA ALA A 481 -28.25 27.77 2.19
C ALA A 481 -28.22 26.77 1.02
N ILE A 482 -27.83 27.25 -0.16
CA ILE A 482 -27.60 26.44 -1.36
C ILE A 482 -26.30 26.86 -2.07
N VAL A 483 -25.59 25.88 -2.63
CA VAL A 483 -24.44 26.13 -3.52
C VAL A 483 -24.88 25.88 -4.96
N ILE A 484 -24.84 26.91 -5.80
CA ILE A 484 -25.15 26.79 -7.22
C ILE A 484 -23.83 26.62 -7.98
N THR A 485 -23.72 25.56 -8.76
CA THR A 485 -22.46 25.05 -9.33
C THR A 485 -22.62 24.78 -10.83
N ASP A 486 -23.12 25.75 -11.58
CA ASP A 486 -23.35 25.59 -13.02
C ASP A 486 -22.05 25.20 -13.76
N HIS A 487 -22.17 24.35 -14.79
CA HIS A 487 -21.00 23.85 -15.51
C HIS A 487 -20.24 24.96 -16.25
N ASN A 488 -19.02 25.23 -15.80
CA ASN A 488 -18.13 26.25 -16.31
C ASN A 488 -18.82 27.62 -16.48
N GLU A 489 -19.66 28.01 -15.51
CA GLU A 489 -20.48 29.21 -15.51
C GLU A 489 -20.85 29.63 -14.07
N VAL A 490 -20.91 30.93 -13.80
CA VAL A 490 -21.26 31.49 -12.47
C VAL A 490 -22.42 32.49 -12.53
N SER A 491 -22.85 32.90 -13.72
CA SER A 491 -23.91 33.92 -13.87
C SER A 491 -25.25 33.51 -13.25
N GLY A 492 -25.58 32.21 -13.23
CA GLY A 492 -26.79 31.71 -12.55
C GLY A 492 -26.71 31.89 -11.04
N ALA A 493 -25.54 31.62 -10.46
CA ALA A 493 -25.28 31.83 -9.04
C ALA A 493 -25.28 33.32 -8.65
N PHE A 494 -24.72 34.20 -9.48
CA PHE A 494 -24.81 35.66 -9.26
C PHE A 494 -26.25 36.18 -9.34
N GLU A 495 -27.03 35.73 -10.34
CA GLU A 495 -28.46 36.08 -10.42
C GLU A 495 -29.22 35.59 -9.18
N ALA A 496 -28.88 34.42 -8.65
CA ALA A 496 -29.49 33.89 -7.44
C ALA A 496 -29.10 34.70 -6.20
N LEU A 497 -27.84 35.10 -6.09
CA LEU A 497 -27.32 35.92 -4.98
C LEU A 497 -28.06 37.27 -4.89
N GLU A 498 -28.30 37.94 -6.03
CA GLU A 498 -29.09 39.19 -6.09
C GLU A 498 -30.52 39.02 -5.58
N LYS A 499 -31.08 37.81 -5.65
CA LYS A 499 -32.47 37.49 -5.30
C LYS A 499 -32.59 36.79 -3.95
N ALA A 500 -31.49 36.34 -3.35
CA ALA A 500 -31.42 35.46 -2.19
C ALA A 500 -32.26 35.96 -0.99
N GLU A 501 -32.12 37.25 -0.64
CA GLU A 501 -32.84 37.87 0.49
C GLU A 501 -34.36 37.74 0.37
N ARG A 502 -34.91 37.87 -0.85
CA ARG A 502 -36.36 37.75 -1.10
C ARG A 502 -36.90 36.36 -0.75
N PHE A 503 -36.06 35.33 -0.88
CA PHE A 503 -36.44 33.94 -0.63
C PHE A 503 -36.00 33.46 0.76
N GLY A 504 -35.15 34.21 1.46
CA GLY A 504 -34.65 33.83 2.79
C GLY A 504 -33.72 32.62 2.75
N VAL A 505 -32.94 32.48 1.67
CA VAL A 505 -31.99 31.38 1.46
C VAL A 505 -30.62 31.99 1.17
N LYS A 506 -29.57 31.59 1.90
CA LYS A 506 -28.19 31.99 1.60
C LYS A 506 -27.73 31.33 0.30
N VAL A 507 -27.05 32.07 -0.57
CA VAL A 507 -26.51 31.54 -1.83
C VAL A 507 -24.98 31.59 -1.79
N ILE A 508 -24.35 30.45 -2.05
CA ILE A 508 -22.91 30.36 -2.28
C ILE A 508 -22.68 30.30 -3.80
N VAL A 509 -21.87 31.23 -4.30
CA VAL A 509 -21.46 31.26 -5.71
C VAL A 509 -20.43 30.15 -5.93
N GLY A 510 -20.79 29.17 -6.74
CA GLY A 510 -19.87 28.12 -7.16
C GLY A 510 -19.87 27.88 -8.66
N GLU A 511 -18.91 27.08 -9.10
CA GLU A 511 -18.72 26.68 -10.49
C GLU A 511 -18.23 25.23 -10.52
N GLU A 512 -18.92 24.35 -11.26
CA GLU A 512 -18.40 23.01 -11.56
C GLU A 512 -17.51 23.10 -12.80
N VAL A 513 -16.21 23.17 -12.58
CA VAL A 513 -15.19 23.32 -13.61
C VAL A 513 -14.89 21.96 -14.20
N LYS A 514 -15.01 21.86 -15.53
CA LYS A 514 -14.53 20.70 -16.27
C LYS A 514 -13.08 20.91 -16.66
N THR A 515 -12.18 20.17 -16.03
CA THR A 515 -10.74 20.23 -16.33
C THR A 515 -10.45 19.60 -17.70
N ALA A 516 -9.23 19.84 -18.22
CA ALA A 516 -8.80 19.35 -19.53
C ALA A 516 -8.96 17.84 -19.69
N ASP A 517 -8.52 17.06 -18.71
CA ASP A 517 -8.44 15.60 -18.76
C ASP A 517 -8.58 14.89 -17.40
N GLN A 518 -8.69 15.63 -16.30
CA GLN A 518 -8.61 15.09 -14.93
C GLN A 518 -9.96 15.10 -14.18
N GLY A 519 -11.08 15.30 -14.89
CA GLY A 519 -12.43 15.31 -14.33
C GLY A 519 -12.94 16.69 -13.90
N GLU A 520 -13.84 16.72 -12.92
CA GLU A 520 -14.52 17.93 -12.46
C GLU A 520 -14.11 18.32 -11.04
N VAL A 521 -14.07 19.62 -10.78
CA VAL A 521 -13.84 20.23 -9.46
C VAL A 521 -14.77 21.42 -9.29
N ILE A 522 -15.28 21.60 -8.08
CA ILE A 522 -16.13 22.73 -7.73
C ILE A 522 -15.31 23.75 -6.95
N GLY A 523 -15.30 24.98 -7.46
CA GLY A 523 -14.92 26.16 -6.67
C GLY A 523 -16.15 26.71 -5.96
N MET A 524 -16.06 26.96 -4.66
CA MET A 524 -17.09 27.65 -3.89
C MET A 524 -16.61 29.03 -3.44
N PHE A 525 -17.55 29.96 -3.21
CA PHE A 525 -17.28 31.36 -2.84
C PHE A 525 -16.51 32.12 -3.92
N LEU A 526 -16.81 31.86 -5.19
CA LEU A 526 -16.14 32.51 -6.31
C LEU A 526 -16.63 33.94 -6.52
N SER A 527 -15.71 34.79 -6.96
CA SER A 527 -15.95 36.19 -7.35
C SER A 527 -16.00 36.38 -8.86
N GLU A 528 -15.40 35.46 -9.61
CA GLU A 528 -15.42 35.42 -11.06
C GLU A 528 -15.28 33.99 -11.58
N ARG A 529 -15.59 33.82 -12.86
CA ARG A 529 -15.59 32.52 -13.51
C ARG A 529 -14.17 32.00 -13.74
N ILE A 530 -13.97 30.69 -13.59
CA ILE A 530 -12.71 30.00 -13.88
C ILE A 530 -12.56 29.76 -15.40
N PRO A 531 -11.36 29.95 -15.97
CA PRO A 531 -11.11 29.64 -17.38
C PRO A 531 -11.39 28.17 -17.74
N LYS A 532 -11.91 27.94 -18.95
CA LYS A 532 -12.15 26.58 -19.47
C LYS A 532 -10.87 25.92 -19.96
N GLY A 533 -10.82 24.58 -19.86
CA GLY A 533 -9.74 23.77 -20.44
C GLY A 533 -8.42 23.85 -19.68
N VAL A 534 -8.47 24.31 -18.42
CA VAL A 534 -7.33 24.29 -17.50
C VAL A 534 -7.16 22.91 -16.87
N THR A 535 -5.97 22.63 -16.37
CA THR A 535 -5.67 21.44 -15.55
C THR A 535 -6.36 21.53 -14.18
N LEU A 536 -6.43 20.41 -13.46
CA LEU A 536 -6.99 20.36 -12.10
C LEU A 536 -6.21 21.28 -11.14
N GLN A 537 -4.89 21.28 -11.23
CA GLN A 537 -4.01 22.13 -10.43
C GLN A 537 -4.22 23.62 -10.70
N GLU A 538 -4.38 24.00 -11.98
CA GLU A 538 -4.66 25.39 -12.36
C GLU A 538 -6.05 25.84 -11.90
N ALA A 539 -7.06 24.97 -12.01
CA ALA A 539 -8.39 25.26 -11.46
C ALA A 539 -8.35 25.48 -9.95
N ILE A 540 -7.66 24.60 -9.21
CA ILE A 540 -7.46 24.73 -7.76
C ILE A 540 -6.74 26.04 -7.42
N ALA A 541 -5.65 26.37 -8.12
CA ALA A 541 -4.91 27.60 -7.90
C ALA A 541 -5.79 28.84 -8.10
N GLU A 542 -6.65 28.82 -9.11
CA GLU A 542 -7.58 29.92 -9.39
C GLU A 542 -8.69 30.03 -8.33
N ILE A 543 -9.25 28.92 -7.86
CA ILE A 543 -10.20 28.89 -6.73
C ILE A 543 -9.56 29.54 -5.50
N ARG A 544 -8.33 29.13 -5.16
CA ARG A 544 -7.59 29.66 -4.00
C ARG A 544 -7.24 31.13 -4.16
N ARG A 545 -6.86 31.59 -5.36
CA ARG A 545 -6.59 33.01 -5.65
C ARG A 545 -7.78 33.91 -5.30
N GLN A 546 -9.00 33.39 -5.49
CA GLN A 546 -10.24 34.10 -5.17
C GLN A 546 -10.67 33.97 -3.70
N GLY A 547 -9.90 33.26 -2.86
CA GLY A 547 -10.28 32.96 -1.47
C GLY A 547 -11.40 31.92 -1.35
N GLY A 548 -11.64 31.17 -2.44
CA GLY A 548 -12.65 30.13 -2.51
C GLY A 548 -12.22 28.80 -1.89
N LEU A 549 -13.19 27.90 -1.77
CA LEU A 549 -12.96 26.54 -1.29
C LEU A 549 -13.00 25.54 -2.44
N VAL A 550 -12.13 24.53 -2.36
CA VAL A 550 -12.02 23.43 -3.32
C VAL A 550 -12.90 22.28 -2.84
N TYR A 551 -13.93 21.97 -3.62
CA TYR A 551 -14.83 20.84 -3.38
C TYR A 551 -14.75 19.85 -4.54
N VAL A 552 -14.58 18.57 -4.25
CA VAL A 552 -14.56 17.51 -5.28
C VAL A 552 -15.96 16.86 -5.36
N PRO A 553 -16.73 17.09 -6.45
CA PRO A 553 -18.03 16.45 -6.63
C PRO A 553 -17.92 14.99 -7.05
N HIS A 554 -18.94 14.20 -6.69
CA HIS A 554 -19.18 12.81 -7.10
C HIS A 554 -17.93 11.96 -7.44
N PRO A 555 -16.88 11.93 -6.59
CA PRO A 555 -15.62 11.26 -6.91
C PRO A 555 -15.84 9.77 -7.14
N PHE A 556 -15.01 9.18 -8.01
CA PHE A 556 -15.08 7.76 -8.40
C PHE A 556 -16.33 7.32 -9.18
N ASP A 557 -17.28 8.22 -9.49
CA ASP A 557 -18.35 7.91 -10.45
C ASP A 557 -17.80 7.81 -11.88
N ARG A 558 -17.41 6.59 -12.25
CA ARG A 558 -16.82 6.25 -13.56
C ARG A 558 -17.77 6.43 -14.74
N MET A 559 -19.02 6.83 -14.52
CA MET A 559 -19.96 7.20 -15.58
C MET A 559 -19.96 8.71 -15.89
N HIS A 560 -19.28 9.52 -15.06
CA HIS A 560 -19.09 10.96 -15.23
C HIS A 560 -17.59 11.31 -15.38
N SER A 561 -17.28 12.57 -15.68
CA SER A 561 -15.90 13.05 -15.80
C SER A 561 -15.35 13.35 -14.41
N VAL A 562 -14.88 12.33 -13.69
CA VAL A 562 -14.40 12.47 -12.31
C VAL A 562 -12.89 12.27 -12.21
N PRO A 563 -12.21 12.98 -11.31
CA PRO A 563 -10.84 12.66 -10.97
C PRO A 563 -10.75 11.22 -10.45
N ASP A 564 -9.82 10.44 -10.98
CA ASP A 564 -9.50 9.13 -10.41
C ASP A 564 -8.59 9.28 -9.18
N TYR A 565 -8.36 8.15 -8.50
CA TYR A 565 -7.54 8.12 -7.28
C TYR A 565 -6.14 8.68 -7.49
N GLU A 566 -5.55 8.48 -8.67
CA GLU A 566 -4.17 8.86 -8.96
C GLU A 566 -4.06 10.38 -9.12
N HIS A 567 -4.98 11.00 -9.87
CA HIS A 567 -5.00 12.45 -10.03
C HIS A 567 -5.38 13.18 -8.74
N LEU A 568 -6.26 12.61 -7.92
CA LEU A 568 -6.61 13.18 -6.62
C LEU A 568 -5.42 13.14 -5.65
N LEU A 569 -4.58 12.11 -5.69
CA LEU A 569 -3.43 11.99 -4.79
C LEU A 569 -2.45 13.16 -4.88
N ASP A 570 -2.27 13.72 -6.08
CA ASP A 570 -1.35 14.84 -6.32
C ASP A 570 -1.86 16.17 -5.75
N VAL A 571 -3.18 16.29 -5.55
CA VAL A 571 -3.83 17.53 -5.07
C VAL A 571 -4.60 17.34 -3.77
N VAL A 572 -4.53 16.16 -3.15
CA VAL A 572 -5.38 15.78 -2.01
C VAL A 572 -5.24 16.75 -0.82
N GLY A 573 -4.04 17.29 -0.64
CA GLY A 573 -3.74 18.30 0.39
C GLY A 573 -4.37 19.67 0.12
N ASP A 574 -4.77 19.95 -1.12
CA ASP A 574 -5.42 21.21 -1.52
C ASP A 574 -6.96 21.10 -1.56
N VAL A 575 -7.53 19.91 -1.35
CA VAL A 575 -8.98 19.69 -1.33
C VAL A 575 -9.54 20.01 0.06
N ASP A 576 -10.45 20.99 0.15
CA ASP A 576 -11.06 21.38 1.43
C ASP A 576 -12.14 20.40 1.88
N ALA A 577 -13.01 20.02 0.93
CA ALA A 577 -14.15 19.14 1.14
C ALA A 577 -14.39 18.22 -0.06
N ILE A 578 -15.05 17.08 0.17
CA ILE A 578 -15.33 16.08 -0.86
C ILE A 578 -16.76 15.55 -0.73
N GLU A 579 -17.41 15.32 -1.86
CA GLU A 579 -18.75 14.75 -1.89
C GLU A 579 -18.71 13.26 -1.52
N VAL A 580 -19.23 12.90 -0.35
CA VAL A 580 -19.31 11.49 0.09
C VAL A 580 -20.63 10.84 -0.25
N PHE A 581 -21.64 11.63 -0.60
CA PHE A 581 -22.95 11.12 -1.00
C PHE A 581 -23.58 11.97 -2.10
N ASN A 582 -23.88 11.31 -3.21
CA ASN A 582 -24.68 11.86 -4.29
C ASN A 582 -25.80 10.87 -4.66
N PRO A 583 -27.09 11.27 -4.61
CA PRO A 583 -28.21 10.39 -4.85
C PRO A 583 -28.38 9.99 -6.34
N ARG A 584 -27.68 10.66 -7.26
CA ARG A 584 -27.70 10.37 -8.69
C ARG A 584 -26.62 9.38 -9.13
N VAL A 585 -25.72 8.99 -8.24
CA VAL A 585 -24.72 7.97 -8.51
C VAL A 585 -25.38 6.59 -8.53
N ALA A 586 -25.33 5.90 -9.68
CA ALA A 586 -26.13 4.69 -9.89
C ALA A 586 -25.63 3.45 -9.12
N ILE A 587 -24.39 3.48 -8.64
CA ILE A 587 -23.77 2.38 -7.91
C ILE A 587 -23.38 2.89 -6.52
N GLY A 588 -24.11 2.47 -5.49
CA GLY A 588 -23.89 2.91 -4.11
C GLY A 588 -22.45 2.71 -3.60
N SER A 589 -21.71 1.74 -4.16
CA SER A 589 -20.31 1.50 -3.81
C SER A 589 -19.37 2.68 -4.12
N PHE A 590 -19.75 3.61 -5.01
CA PHE A 590 -18.95 4.82 -5.27
C PHE A 590 -19.06 5.83 -4.13
N ASN A 591 -20.25 6.00 -3.54
CA ASN A 591 -20.43 6.82 -2.33
C ASN A 591 -19.66 6.21 -1.14
N GLU A 592 -19.66 4.87 -1.02
CA GLU A 592 -18.83 4.19 -0.01
C GLU A 592 -17.33 4.44 -0.24
N GLU A 593 -16.85 4.38 -1.49
CA GLU A 593 -15.46 4.66 -1.85
C GLU A 593 -15.07 6.12 -1.56
N ALA A 594 -15.98 7.07 -1.84
CA ALA A 594 -15.83 8.49 -1.52
C ALA A 594 -15.72 8.74 -0.01
N ALA A 595 -16.61 8.14 0.78
CA ALA A 595 -16.57 8.23 2.25
C ALA A 595 -15.27 7.64 2.82
N VAL A 596 -14.82 6.48 2.31
CA VAL A 596 -13.55 5.87 2.70
C VAL A 596 -12.37 6.77 2.33
N PHE A 597 -12.39 7.39 1.15
CA PHE A 597 -11.35 8.32 0.72
C PHE A 597 -11.28 9.55 1.62
N ALA A 598 -12.44 10.16 1.90
CA ALA A 598 -12.55 11.32 2.78
C ALA A 598 -11.97 11.02 4.17
N GLU A 599 -12.36 9.88 4.77
CA GLU A 599 -11.87 9.42 6.07
C GLU A 599 -10.36 9.18 6.05
N LYS A 600 -9.87 8.48 5.01
CA LYS A 600 -8.45 8.14 4.84
C LYS A 600 -7.54 9.38 4.87
N TYR A 601 -7.94 10.45 4.19
CA TYR A 601 -7.17 11.71 4.10
C TYR A 601 -7.66 12.80 5.04
N ARG A 602 -8.67 12.53 5.87
CA ARG A 602 -9.30 13.50 6.80
C ARG A 602 -9.87 14.73 6.10
N ILE A 603 -10.38 14.56 4.88
CA ILE A 603 -11.05 15.62 4.12
C ILE A 603 -12.45 15.81 4.70
N VAL A 604 -12.93 17.05 4.77
CA VAL A 604 -14.29 17.32 5.25
C VAL A 604 -15.32 16.72 4.30
N ALA A 605 -16.25 15.96 4.85
CA ALA A 605 -17.31 15.33 4.09
C ALA A 605 -18.41 16.34 3.74
N GLY A 606 -18.81 16.38 2.47
CA GLY A 606 -19.98 17.10 1.98
C GLY A 606 -20.92 16.16 1.22
N ALA A 607 -22.12 16.66 0.92
CA ALA A 607 -23.07 15.95 0.08
C ALA A 607 -23.94 16.94 -0.71
N GLY A 608 -24.28 16.58 -1.93
CA GLY A 608 -25.05 17.40 -2.84
C GLY A 608 -26.06 16.58 -3.63
N SER A 609 -27.15 17.22 -4.03
CA SER A 609 -28.20 16.53 -4.81
C SER A 609 -27.83 16.35 -6.28
N ASP A 610 -26.83 17.09 -6.76
CA ASP A 610 -26.50 17.28 -8.17
C ASP A 610 -27.78 17.55 -9.00
N SER A 611 -28.65 18.40 -8.44
CA SER A 611 -29.98 18.55 -8.98
C SER A 611 -29.99 19.44 -10.21
N HIS A 612 -30.53 18.89 -11.30
CA HIS A 612 -30.79 19.60 -12.57
C HIS A 612 -32.28 19.91 -12.76
N VAL A 613 -33.07 19.68 -11.70
CA VAL A 613 -34.52 19.83 -11.68
C VAL A 613 -34.97 20.35 -10.31
N ALA A 614 -35.99 21.21 -10.24
CA ALA A 614 -36.42 21.75 -8.93
C ALA A 614 -36.92 20.65 -7.98
N ALA A 615 -37.51 19.59 -8.54
CA ALA A 615 -38.03 18.45 -7.77
C ALA A 615 -36.95 17.54 -7.16
N GLY A 616 -35.71 17.62 -7.64
CA GLY A 616 -34.58 16.84 -7.11
C GLY A 616 -33.95 17.47 -5.85
N LEU A 617 -34.27 18.73 -5.57
CA LEU A 617 -33.76 19.47 -4.43
C LEU A 617 -34.26 18.89 -3.11
N GLY A 618 -33.35 18.72 -2.14
CA GLY A 618 -33.66 18.14 -0.83
C GLY A 618 -33.72 16.61 -0.80
N SER A 619 -33.20 15.95 -1.85
CA SER A 619 -32.92 14.50 -1.87
C SER A 619 -31.78 14.13 -0.91
N VAL A 620 -30.87 15.07 -0.67
CA VAL A 620 -29.90 15.06 0.42
C VAL A 620 -30.00 16.38 1.21
N ARG A 621 -29.69 16.33 2.50
CA ARG A 621 -29.59 17.51 3.36
C ARG A 621 -28.33 17.40 4.19
N VAL A 622 -27.54 18.47 4.21
CA VAL A 622 -26.36 18.59 5.05
C VAL A 622 -26.69 19.58 6.15
N ARG A 623 -26.89 19.10 7.37
CA ARG A 623 -27.24 19.96 8.51
C ARG A 623 -25.97 20.45 9.19
N ILE A 624 -25.74 21.76 9.12
CA ILE A 624 -24.54 22.42 9.66
C ILE A 624 -24.93 23.61 10.54
N PRO A 625 -24.06 24.07 11.47
CA PRO A 625 -24.23 25.38 12.08
C PRO A 625 -24.32 26.50 11.02
N ASP A 626 -25.11 27.53 11.31
CA ASP A 626 -25.17 28.71 10.45
C ASP A 626 -23.81 29.41 10.40
N PHE A 627 -23.44 29.96 9.24
CA PHE A 627 -22.08 30.39 8.92
C PHE A 627 -22.07 31.72 8.15
N ASP A 628 -20.95 32.44 8.25
CA ASP A 628 -20.67 33.64 7.46
C ASP A 628 -19.30 33.52 6.77
N GLY A 629 -19.32 33.49 5.44
CA GLY A 629 -18.11 33.40 4.62
C GLY A 629 -17.49 31.99 4.51
N PRO A 630 -16.41 31.85 3.72
CA PRO A 630 -15.81 30.55 3.39
C PRO A 630 -15.16 29.84 4.59
N GLU A 631 -14.48 30.58 5.46
CA GLU A 631 -13.79 30.00 6.62
C GLU A 631 -14.78 29.34 7.59
N GLU A 632 -15.81 30.08 8.01
CA GLU A 632 -16.85 29.54 8.89
C GLU A 632 -17.61 28.40 8.22
N PHE A 633 -17.86 28.48 6.91
CA PHE A 633 -18.54 27.43 6.17
C PHE A 633 -17.78 26.09 6.24
N LEU A 634 -16.46 26.10 6.00
CA LEU A 634 -15.67 24.87 6.06
C LEU A 634 -15.64 24.26 7.47
N VAL A 635 -15.54 25.12 8.50
CA VAL A 635 -15.61 24.68 9.90
C VAL A 635 -17.00 24.12 10.22
N ALA A 636 -18.08 24.79 9.79
CA ALA A 636 -19.45 24.32 9.98
C ALA A 636 -19.69 22.98 9.28
N LEU A 637 -19.15 22.81 8.06
CA LEU A 637 -19.23 21.57 7.29
C LEU A 637 -18.48 20.42 7.96
N SER A 638 -17.37 20.69 8.67
CA SER A 638 -16.70 19.67 9.48
C SER A 638 -17.56 19.11 10.63
N MET A 639 -18.63 19.80 11.00
CA MET A 639 -19.62 19.41 12.03
C MET A 639 -20.94 18.90 11.43
N ALA A 640 -20.95 18.63 10.12
CA ALA A 640 -22.15 18.28 9.38
C ALA A 640 -22.77 16.95 9.81
N GLU A 641 -24.09 16.94 9.86
CA GLU A 641 -24.90 15.73 9.87
C GLU A 641 -25.53 15.55 8.49
N ILE A 642 -25.16 14.49 7.78
CA ILE A 642 -25.67 14.23 6.41
C ILE A 642 -26.91 13.34 6.51
N GLU A 643 -28.07 13.89 6.19
CA GLU A 643 -29.35 13.17 6.12
C GLU A 643 -29.65 12.78 4.67
N THR A 644 -29.71 11.47 4.40
CA THR A 644 -30.01 10.93 3.07
C THR A 644 -31.42 10.32 3.02
N LYS A 645 -32.23 10.68 2.03
CA LYS A 645 -33.47 9.92 1.74
C LYS A 645 -33.15 8.81 0.73
N PRO A 646 -33.62 7.56 0.93
CA PRO A 646 -33.47 6.51 -0.07
C PRO A 646 -34.30 6.87 -1.31
N GLY A 647 -33.68 7.49 -2.30
CA GLY A 647 -34.25 7.74 -3.62
C GLY A 647 -33.70 6.74 -4.62
N THR A 648 -34.56 6.03 -5.34
CA THR A 648 -34.12 5.21 -6.48
C THR A 648 -33.80 6.11 -7.67
N LEU A 649 -32.62 5.93 -8.28
CA LEU A 649 -32.13 6.65 -9.48
C LEU A 649 -33.21 6.87 -10.56
N VAL A 650 -34.05 5.86 -10.78
CA VAL A 650 -35.15 5.86 -11.75
C VAL A 650 -36.17 6.97 -11.48
N TYR A 651 -36.43 7.28 -10.21
CA TYR A 651 -37.33 8.34 -9.80
C TYR A 651 -36.78 9.73 -10.16
N VAL A 652 -35.50 9.99 -9.88
CA VAL A 652 -34.86 11.28 -10.16
C VAL A 652 -34.65 11.49 -11.66
N GLN A 653 -34.26 10.45 -12.41
CA GLN A 653 -34.15 10.52 -13.87
C GLN A 653 -35.53 10.70 -14.55
N ALA A 654 -36.59 10.08 -14.04
CA ALA A 654 -37.95 10.28 -14.54
C ALA A 654 -38.43 11.72 -14.33
N LEU A 655 -38.03 12.38 -13.24
CA LEU A 655 -38.34 13.80 -12.98
C LEU A 655 -37.72 14.73 -14.03
N LYS A 656 -36.52 14.44 -14.56
CA LYS A 656 -35.88 15.21 -15.67
C LYS A 656 -36.73 15.24 -16.95
N PHE A 657 -37.38 14.12 -17.28
CA PHE A 657 -38.28 14.03 -18.43
C PHE A 657 -39.67 14.66 -18.18
N LEU A 658 -40.12 14.70 -16.93
CA LEU A 658 -41.41 15.30 -16.55
C LEU A 658 -41.33 16.83 -16.43
N GLU A 659 -40.22 17.39 -15.90
CA GLU A 659 -40.11 18.83 -15.66
C GLU A 659 -40.00 19.63 -16.97
N THR A 660 -39.35 19.10 -18.00
CA THR A 660 -39.37 19.68 -19.36
C THR A 660 -40.79 19.88 -19.90
N LYS A 661 -41.79 19.13 -19.38
CA LYS A 661 -43.22 19.26 -19.67
C LYS A 661 -44.02 20.06 -18.64
N ALA A 662 -43.47 20.39 -17.45
CA ALA A 662 -44.16 21.08 -16.35
C ALA A 662 -43.71 22.54 -16.06
N THR A 663 -42.58 23.02 -16.59
CA THR A 663 -42.12 24.42 -16.39
C THR A 663 -43.13 25.48 -16.87
N PRO A 664 -43.42 26.57 -16.12
CA PRO A 664 -44.35 27.63 -16.54
C PRO A 664 -44.00 28.25 -17.91
N PRO A 665 -44.98 28.66 -18.74
CA PRO A 665 -44.72 29.15 -20.10
C PRO A 665 -43.75 30.35 -20.18
N GLY A 666 -43.84 31.26 -19.21
CA GLY A 666 -42.96 32.44 -19.13
C GLY A 666 -41.51 32.10 -18.82
N ALA A 667 -41.27 31.06 -18.02
CA ALA A 667 -39.93 30.55 -17.72
C ALA A 667 -39.34 29.81 -18.94
N ARG A 668 -40.12 28.95 -19.60
CA ARG A 668 -39.68 28.26 -20.83
C ARG A 668 -39.25 29.22 -21.94
N ARG A 669 -39.98 30.33 -22.08
CA ARG A 669 -39.67 31.35 -23.08
C ARG A 669 -38.31 31.99 -22.80
N ARG A 670 -38.00 32.33 -21.55
CA ARG A 670 -36.70 32.90 -21.14
C ARG A 670 -35.54 31.91 -21.35
N VAL A 671 -35.71 30.64 -20.95
CA VAL A 671 -34.71 29.58 -21.18
C VAL A 671 -34.43 29.39 -22.67
N ARG A 672 -35.49 29.39 -23.50
CA ARG A 672 -35.37 29.28 -24.96
C ARG A 672 -34.68 30.50 -25.58
N GLU A 673 -35.05 31.71 -25.16
CA GLU A 673 -34.42 32.95 -25.62
C GLU A 673 -32.93 33.01 -25.22
N ARG A 674 -32.56 32.51 -24.04
CA ARG A 674 -31.16 32.39 -23.59
C ARG A 674 -30.37 31.34 -24.38
N ARG A 675 -30.92 30.15 -24.61
CA ARG A 675 -30.29 29.12 -25.47
C ARG A 675 -30.03 29.62 -26.88
N VAL A 676 -30.98 30.37 -27.45
CA VAL A 676 -30.81 31.00 -28.77
C VAL A 676 -29.70 32.04 -28.73
N ARG A 677 -29.64 32.91 -27.70
CA ARG A 677 -28.56 33.90 -27.56
C ARG A 677 -27.17 33.28 -27.39
N ARG A 678 -27.07 32.11 -26.73
CA ARG A 678 -25.82 31.36 -26.53
C ARG A 678 -25.34 30.71 -27.83
N ALA A 679 -26.25 30.11 -28.59
CA ALA A 679 -25.95 29.54 -29.90
C ALA A 679 -25.54 30.58 -30.96
N THR A 680 -25.82 31.87 -30.73
CA THR A 680 -25.40 32.98 -31.60
C THR A 680 -24.14 33.70 -31.13
N ARG A 681 -23.46 33.20 -30.09
CA ARG A 681 -22.32 33.87 -29.43
C ARG A 681 -20.98 33.10 -29.53
N ASP A 682 -20.93 32.05 -30.35
CA ASP A 682 -19.66 31.38 -30.72
C ASP A 682 -18.91 32.17 -31.80
#